data_AF-A0AAP2E2G1-F1
#
_entry.id   AF-A0AAP2E2G1-F1
#
_cell.length_a   1.000
_cell.length_b   1.000
_cell.length_c   1.000
_cell.angle_alpha   90.00
_cell.angle_beta   90.00
_cell.angle_gamma   90.00
#
_symmetry.space_group_name_H-M   'P 1'
#
loop_
_entity.id
_entity.type
_entity.pdbx_description
1 polymer ?
#
loop_
_entity_poly.entity_id
_entity_poly.type
_entity_poly.pdbx_seq_one_letter_code
_entity_poly.pdbx_strand_id
1 'polypeptide(L)'
;MSFPPFDTNGAVTMLPPDNLDNGGGQIIVVLGKHKYYNLFNVQLTRCANTSRATLKGPFVPINPLQHAWKETNPDLLRFYLAVTKFQTVYQKSAHDLESLQALVQNPAQYELYFHDSRVSEKITARSLRHVKVTNVNLKASVVVRHEGQLTKVTCDVTVGEHAYDIEALTILFDYFVVVDNQWYLPGDPQVVNVLAYFKTHGPVIRIARPDFESFRQHVLAQIDLYLPVIYEHITTPPAGLLQPKLEVQLKIYLSDLQQYVTITPVIQYGDTEIPIRSQRQVYTRDQNGKEIHIARDGALEDEFMGLLLRQGNHFMEQFDNPLLYFYVSRHAFLDLHWFLALMEEWTRRNIQVFGFRELTGNKFTPHRIHVHVDVISGLHWFNSQFDIRFGNTTVSLHQVQRALKNRSHYISLDDGTMGILPEEWVEKFKNYFRISEIENDNTLRLSKVNYTALDELYHAHELMPAVKDEIAGIEEKFRQLASITAVAAPTALLAELRPYQAHGLSWLNLLDDMGFGGCLADDMGLGKSLQVIAFILLLKKKKGKQTHLIVVPTTLLVAWKDECAKFAPTLATHIQHGPSKISTTAFDAYDIILTSYGNMVSDIVSLTAFTFDYIFLDESQNIKNPSSQRFKAAQLLHARNKITLSGTPFENNVWDLYAQFAFACPGLLGSRQYFRDIFAIPIGKFKSKRAIDALSKKIAPFILRRTKQEVSQELPEKTEMVLYCTMSAGQRALYSQEERKFRDRISAYTDDDIPKHALNILKGLTRLRLLCNSPALAKDEGASEETSGKLDTLIERISSLHKNHKILVFSQFVSMLDLIRERLETENITSTMLTGKSVKREKIISNFQTDDSIRVFLISLKAGGTGLNLTSADYVFIVDPWWNSAVENQAIDRLYRIGQTKNVVAVRLVCKDTIEEKIMTLKHAKDAIGKNLVPADGDLSTLSRTDIFSLLTQTPADL
;
A
#
# COMPACT_ATOMS: atom_id res chain seq x y z
N MET A 1 -17.72 -36.27 37.31
CA MET A 1 -17.73 -37.74 37.18
C MET A 1 -16.39 -38.15 36.61
N SER A 2 -15.61 -38.85 37.42
CA SER A 2 -14.24 -39.28 37.18
C SER A 2 -14.19 -40.41 36.14
N PHE A 3 -13.36 -40.24 35.10
CA PHE A 3 -13.02 -41.30 34.16
C PHE A 3 -12.10 -42.35 34.83
N PRO A 4 -12.22 -43.65 34.51
CA PRO A 4 -11.29 -44.66 34.98
C PRO A 4 -9.95 -44.56 34.23
N PRO A 5 -8.84 -45.05 34.82
CA PRO A 5 -7.52 -44.96 34.21
C PRO A 5 -7.39 -45.95 33.03
N PHE A 6 -6.61 -45.55 32.02
CA PHE A 6 -6.15 -46.44 30.96
C PHE A 6 -5.34 -47.59 31.56
N ASP A 7 -5.84 -48.81 31.39
CA ASP A 7 -5.11 -50.03 31.71
C ASP A 7 -4.07 -50.30 30.61
N THR A 8 -2.81 -50.03 30.89
CA THR A 8 -1.66 -50.21 29.98
C THR A 8 -1.14 -51.65 29.91
N ASN A 9 -1.97 -52.64 30.27
CA ASN A 9 -1.60 -54.06 30.26
C ASN A 9 -2.39 -54.86 29.21
N GLY A 10 -2.27 -54.45 27.95
CA GLY A 10 -2.48 -55.30 26.80
C GLY A 10 -1.15 -55.51 26.10
N ALA A 11 -0.24 -56.26 26.71
CA ALA A 11 1.03 -56.62 26.09
C ALA A 11 0.75 -57.26 24.72
N VAL A 12 1.04 -56.54 23.65
CA VAL A 12 1.35 -57.14 22.37
C VAL A 12 2.55 -58.02 22.65
N THR A 13 2.34 -59.32 22.78
CA THR A 13 3.43 -60.29 22.81
C THR A 13 4.14 -60.16 21.47
N MET A 14 5.17 -59.30 21.44
CA MET A 14 6.16 -59.24 20.38
C MET A 14 6.83 -60.61 20.36
N LEU A 15 6.36 -61.49 19.47
CA LEU A 15 7.12 -62.67 19.12
C LEU A 15 8.47 -62.19 18.56
N PRO A 16 9.60 -62.78 18.99
CA PRO A 16 10.91 -62.37 18.51
C PRO A 16 10.98 -62.52 16.98
N PRO A 17 11.84 -61.72 16.30
CA PRO A 17 12.01 -61.84 14.86
C PRO A 17 12.64 -63.20 14.56
N ASP A 18 11.83 -64.15 14.10
CA ASP A 18 12.34 -65.41 13.60
C ASP A 18 13.17 -65.15 12.33
N ASN A 19 14.44 -65.56 12.40
CA ASN A 19 15.35 -65.73 11.27
C ASN A 19 14.74 -66.71 10.24
N LEU A 20 14.01 -66.22 9.23
CA LEU A 20 13.57 -67.04 8.09
C LEU A 20 13.50 -66.23 6.80
N ASP A 21 14.66 -65.81 6.30
CA ASP A 21 14.86 -65.39 4.90
C ASP A 21 15.38 -66.53 4.01
N ASN A 22 15.19 -67.81 4.39
CA ASN A 22 15.69 -68.98 3.65
C ASN A 22 14.67 -70.15 3.54
N GLY A 23 13.42 -69.88 3.18
CA GLY A 23 12.44 -70.93 2.91
C GLY A 23 11.42 -70.55 1.84
N GLY A 24 11.58 -71.10 0.62
CA GLY A 24 10.67 -70.92 -0.51
C GLY A 24 9.27 -71.52 -0.27
N GLY A 25 8.44 -70.81 0.48
CA GLY A 25 7.02 -71.12 0.71
C GLY A 25 6.10 -70.11 0.02
N GLN A 26 4.91 -70.57 -0.38
CA GLN A 26 3.89 -69.71 -0.98
C GLN A 26 3.21 -68.85 0.09
N ILE A 27 2.95 -67.57 -0.24
CA ILE A 27 2.16 -66.66 0.58
C ILE A 27 0.72 -66.69 0.08
N ILE A 28 -0.23 -66.86 1.00
CA ILE A 28 -1.67 -66.84 0.74
C ILE A 28 -2.36 -65.82 1.64
N VAL A 29 -3.52 -65.34 1.21
CA VAL A 29 -4.41 -64.49 2.01
C VAL A 29 -5.53 -65.35 2.57
N VAL A 30 -5.64 -65.41 3.89
CA VAL A 30 -6.69 -66.16 4.59
C VAL A 30 -7.75 -65.18 5.08
N LEU A 31 -8.97 -65.31 4.57
CA LEU A 31 -10.17 -64.59 4.98
C LEU A 31 -10.90 -65.41 6.04
N GLY A 32 -11.40 -64.79 7.09
CA GLY A 32 -12.07 -65.52 8.16
C GLY A 32 -12.81 -64.63 9.14
N LYS A 33 -13.20 -65.23 10.25
CA LYS A 33 -13.84 -64.55 11.37
C LYS A 33 -12.84 -64.39 12.50
N HIS A 34 -12.79 -63.22 13.12
CA HIS A 34 -11.95 -63.02 14.29
C HIS A 34 -12.35 -63.97 15.43
N LYS A 35 -11.37 -64.46 16.20
CA LYS A 35 -11.57 -65.51 17.21
C LYS A 35 -12.58 -65.13 18.31
N TYR A 36 -12.54 -63.87 18.75
CA TYR A 36 -13.33 -63.37 19.89
C TYR A 36 -14.44 -62.39 19.52
N TYR A 37 -14.40 -61.84 18.31
CA TYR A 37 -15.32 -60.79 17.85
C TYR A 37 -15.93 -61.25 16.54
N ASN A 38 -17.22 -60.98 16.32
CA ASN A 38 -17.89 -61.33 15.06
C ASN A 38 -17.51 -60.37 13.92
N LEU A 39 -16.20 -60.14 13.74
CA LEU A 39 -15.62 -59.22 12.77
C LEU A 39 -14.94 -59.99 11.65
N PHE A 40 -14.95 -59.41 10.45
CA PHE A 40 -14.17 -59.89 9.32
C PHE A 40 -12.68 -59.80 9.66
N ASN A 41 -11.95 -60.87 9.42
CA ASN A 41 -10.52 -60.96 9.66
C ASN A 41 -9.78 -61.42 8.41
N VAL A 42 -8.60 -60.84 8.19
CA VAL A 42 -7.74 -61.16 7.05
C VAL A 42 -6.35 -61.46 7.59
N GLN A 43 -5.69 -62.50 7.12
CA GLN A 43 -4.35 -62.88 7.57
C GLN A 43 -3.46 -63.28 6.40
N LEU A 44 -2.29 -62.65 6.26
CA LEU A 44 -1.24 -63.19 5.38
C LEU A 44 -0.58 -64.40 6.04
N THR A 45 -0.49 -65.49 5.31
CA THR A 45 0.00 -66.77 5.84
C THR A 45 0.99 -67.40 4.86
N ARG A 46 2.12 -67.86 5.37
CA ARG A 46 3.12 -68.65 4.63
C ARG A 46 2.82 -70.13 4.81
N CYS A 47 2.88 -70.90 3.72
CA CYS A 47 2.74 -72.36 3.74
C CYS A 47 3.65 -73.05 2.73
N ALA A 48 3.87 -74.36 2.90
CA ALA A 48 4.69 -75.17 2.00
C ALA A 48 3.86 -75.62 0.78
N ASN A 49 4.45 -75.54 -0.42
CA ASN A 49 3.79 -75.98 -1.66
C ASN A 49 4.21 -77.41 -2.04
N THR A 50 3.32 -78.16 -2.68
CA THR A 50 3.64 -79.43 -3.35
C THR A 50 3.20 -79.35 -4.81
N SER A 51 3.87 -80.09 -5.70
CA SER A 51 3.68 -80.09 -7.16
C SER A 51 2.28 -80.44 -7.69
N ARG A 52 1.26 -80.56 -6.81
CA ARG A 52 -0.15 -80.87 -7.10
C ARG A 52 -1.17 -79.83 -6.59
N ALA A 53 -0.75 -78.60 -6.26
CA ALA A 53 -1.66 -77.52 -5.83
C ALA A 53 -2.50 -77.81 -4.57
N THR A 54 -1.97 -78.62 -3.65
CA THR A 54 -2.60 -78.89 -2.34
C THR A 54 -1.78 -78.24 -1.22
N LEU A 55 -2.42 -77.35 -0.45
CA LEU A 55 -1.79 -76.64 0.69
C LEU A 55 -1.33 -77.63 1.77
N LYS A 56 -0.08 -77.50 2.24
CA LYS A 56 0.47 -78.31 3.33
C LYS A 56 1.07 -77.41 4.42
N GLY A 57 0.78 -77.76 5.68
CA GLY A 57 1.33 -77.05 6.85
C GLY A 57 2.85 -77.22 6.97
N PRO A 58 3.52 -76.38 7.79
CA PRO A 58 2.93 -75.42 8.72
C PRO A 58 2.38 -74.16 8.05
N PHE A 59 1.25 -73.65 8.58
CA PHE A 59 0.64 -72.37 8.19
C PHE A 59 1.11 -71.29 9.17
N VAL A 60 2.04 -70.45 8.74
CA VAL A 60 2.71 -69.47 9.62
C VAL A 60 2.23 -68.06 9.26
N PRO A 61 1.60 -67.33 10.20
CA PRO A 61 1.22 -65.93 9.99
C PRO A 61 2.39 -65.03 9.63
N ILE A 62 2.19 -64.10 8.71
CA ILE A 62 3.16 -63.08 8.30
C ILE A 62 2.68 -61.71 8.78
N ASN A 63 3.62 -60.87 9.22
CA ASN A 63 3.33 -59.49 9.57
C ASN A 63 3.25 -58.60 8.30
N PRO A 64 2.06 -58.12 7.88
CA PRO A 64 1.90 -57.26 6.70
C PRO A 64 2.65 -55.92 6.81
N LEU A 65 2.83 -55.35 8.01
CA LEU A 65 3.49 -54.06 8.17
C LEU A 65 4.97 -54.10 7.77
N GLN A 66 5.64 -55.24 7.98
CA GLN A 66 7.04 -55.41 7.55
C GLN A 66 7.17 -55.41 6.02
N HIS A 67 6.14 -55.89 5.31
CA HIS A 67 6.08 -55.82 3.85
C HIS A 67 5.71 -54.40 3.39
N ALA A 68 4.76 -53.75 4.05
CA ALA A 68 4.39 -52.36 3.78
C ALA A 68 5.59 -51.40 3.88
N TRP A 69 6.46 -51.56 4.89
CA TRP A 69 7.62 -50.68 5.07
C TRP A 69 8.70 -50.79 3.99
N LYS A 70 8.73 -51.89 3.23
CA LYS A 70 9.71 -52.13 2.15
C LYS A 70 9.15 -51.79 0.77
N GLU A 71 7.87 -51.46 0.67
CA GLU A 71 7.14 -51.32 -0.58
C GLU A 71 7.08 -49.86 -1.04
N THR A 72 7.35 -49.62 -2.33
CA THR A 72 7.27 -48.29 -2.95
C THR A 72 6.08 -48.17 -3.91
N ASN A 73 5.47 -49.29 -4.32
CA ASN A 73 4.25 -49.29 -5.12
C ASN A 73 3.04 -48.92 -4.24
N PRO A 74 2.31 -47.83 -4.56
CA PRO A 74 1.15 -47.37 -3.77
C PRO A 74 0.04 -48.41 -3.63
N ASP A 75 -0.22 -49.23 -4.65
CA ASP A 75 -1.32 -50.20 -4.63
C ASP A 75 -0.98 -51.40 -3.74
N LEU A 76 0.27 -51.87 -3.79
CA LEU A 76 0.78 -52.91 -2.89
C LEU A 76 0.84 -52.39 -1.44
N LEU A 77 1.23 -51.13 -1.24
CA LEU A 77 1.22 -50.50 0.09
C LEU A 77 -0.20 -50.43 0.67
N ARG A 78 -1.17 -49.94 -0.10
CA ARG A 78 -2.60 -49.91 0.28
C ARG A 78 -3.13 -51.30 0.60
N PHE A 79 -2.75 -52.30 -0.19
CA PHE A 79 -3.10 -53.71 0.06
C PHE A 79 -2.56 -54.21 1.41
N TYR A 80 -1.27 -54.02 1.72
CA TYR A 80 -0.71 -54.46 3.00
C TYR A 80 -1.29 -53.71 4.20
N LEU A 81 -1.54 -52.40 4.07
CA LEU A 81 -2.22 -51.62 5.10
C LEU A 81 -3.66 -52.09 5.31
N ALA A 82 -4.38 -52.44 4.25
CA ALA A 82 -5.72 -53.03 4.34
C ALA A 82 -5.72 -54.37 5.07
N VAL A 83 -4.78 -55.28 4.73
CA VAL A 83 -4.60 -56.53 5.47
C VAL A 83 -4.36 -56.26 6.96
N THR A 84 -3.48 -55.30 7.28
CA THR A 84 -3.16 -54.92 8.66
C THR A 84 -4.40 -54.44 9.42
N LYS A 85 -5.22 -53.59 8.79
CA LYS A 85 -6.46 -53.07 9.38
C LYS A 85 -7.42 -54.18 9.78
N PHE A 86 -7.59 -55.19 8.94
CA PHE A 86 -8.50 -56.32 9.21
C PHE A 86 -7.85 -57.45 10.03
N GLN A 87 -6.56 -57.37 10.35
CA GLN A 87 -5.90 -58.30 11.29
C GLN A 87 -6.23 -58.01 12.75
N THR A 88 -6.45 -56.75 13.10
CA THR A 88 -6.71 -56.29 14.46
C THR A 88 -8.21 -56.11 14.72
N VAL A 89 -8.57 -55.82 15.97
CA VAL A 89 -9.95 -55.43 16.31
C VAL A 89 -10.17 -53.98 15.85
N TYR A 90 -11.15 -53.78 14.98
CA TYR A 90 -11.51 -52.45 14.44
C TYR A 90 -12.98 -52.14 14.70
N GLN A 91 -13.31 -50.84 14.71
CA GLN A 91 -14.69 -50.39 14.62
C GLN A 91 -15.07 -50.29 13.14
N LYS A 92 -16.23 -50.86 12.78
CA LYS A 92 -16.76 -50.72 11.42
C LYS A 92 -16.92 -49.24 11.10
N SER A 93 -16.40 -48.83 9.95
CA SER A 93 -16.39 -47.43 9.51
C SER A 93 -16.68 -47.32 8.03
N ALA A 94 -17.13 -46.14 7.58
CA ALA A 94 -17.30 -45.87 6.16
C ALA A 94 -15.99 -46.03 5.36
N HIS A 95 -14.82 -45.91 6.01
CA HIS A 95 -13.50 -46.05 5.41
C HIS A 95 -13.06 -47.52 5.27
N ASP A 96 -13.91 -48.48 5.65
CA ASP A 96 -13.65 -49.91 5.45
C ASP A 96 -13.71 -50.28 3.97
N LEU A 97 -14.54 -49.59 3.18
CA LEU A 97 -14.69 -49.88 1.76
C LEU A 97 -13.39 -49.71 0.98
N GLU A 98 -12.66 -48.61 1.17
CA GLU A 98 -11.37 -48.38 0.49
C GLU A 98 -10.35 -49.48 0.83
N SER A 99 -10.32 -49.91 2.10
CA SER A 99 -9.46 -51.01 2.54
C SER A 99 -9.91 -52.34 1.93
N LEU A 100 -11.21 -52.62 1.85
CA LEU A 100 -11.76 -53.81 1.21
C LEU A 100 -11.50 -53.82 -0.29
N GLN A 101 -11.63 -52.68 -0.98
CA GLN A 101 -11.32 -52.54 -2.40
C GLN A 101 -9.84 -52.81 -2.66
N ALA A 102 -8.93 -52.23 -1.86
CA ALA A 102 -7.50 -52.51 -1.96
C ALA A 102 -7.20 -54.00 -1.73
N LEU A 103 -7.89 -54.64 -0.77
CA LEU A 103 -7.78 -56.08 -0.52
C LEU A 103 -8.26 -56.92 -1.71
N VAL A 104 -9.40 -56.55 -2.33
CA VAL A 104 -10.00 -57.27 -3.47
C VAL A 104 -9.22 -57.08 -4.76
N GLN A 105 -8.66 -55.89 -5.00
CA GLN A 105 -7.76 -55.64 -6.13
C GLN A 105 -6.55 -56.58 -6.10
N ASN A 106 -6.06 -56.90 -4.90
CA ASN A 106 -5.00 -57.88 -4.65
C ASN A 106 -3.84 -57.76 -5.66
N PRO A 107 -3.14 -56.60 -5.73
CA PRO A 107 -2.06 -56.37 -6.68
C PRO A 107 -0.88 -57.34 -6.50
N ALA A 108 -0.75 -57.94 -5.31
CA ALA A 108 0.23 -58.99 -5.02
C ALA A 108 -0.11 -60.35 -5.64
N GLN A 109 -1.32 -60.50 -6.18
CA GLN A 109 -1.83 -61.72 -6.82
C GLN A 109 -1.75 -62.98 -5.94
N TYR A 110 -1.88 -62.81 -4.62
CA TYR A 110 -1.89 -63.95 -3.69
C TYR A 110 -3.19 -64.74 -3.79
N GLU A 111 -3.12 -66.07 -3.66
CA GLU A 111 -4.33 -66.89 -3.62
C GLU A 111 -5.13 -66.60 -2.34
N LEU A 112 -6.45 -66.48 -2.50
CA LEU A 112 -7.38 -66.17 -1.42
C LEU A 112 -8.08 -67.44 -0.95
N TYR A 113 -8.02 -67.68 0.37
CA TYR A 113 -8.66 -68.82 1.01
C TYR A 113 -9.58 -68.35 2.13
N PHE A 114 -10.76 -68.97 2.26
CA PHE A 114 -11.66 -68.77 3.38
C PHE A 114 -11.43 -69.84 4.45
N HIS A 115 -11.21 -69.42 5.70
CA HIS A 115 -11.12 -70.29 6.85
C HIS A 115 -12.52 -70.58 7.42
N ASP A 116 -12.97 -71.83 7.26
CA ASP A 116 -14.22 -72.31 7.86
C ASP A 116 -13.97 -72.79 9.29
N SER A 117 -14.25 -71.91 10.26
CA SER A 117 -14.07 -72.19 11.69
C SER A 117 -14.94 -73.34 12.22
N ARG A 118 -15.97 -73.77 11.46
CA ARG A 118 -16.80 -74.94 11.81
C ARG A 118 -16.07 -76.26 11.56
N VAL A 119 -15.07 -76.26 10.68
CA VAL A 119 -14.24 -77.45 10.37
C VAL A 119 -13.09 -77.58 11.37
N SER A 120 -12.43 -76.48 11.71
CA SER A 120 -11.38 -76.43 12.73
C SER A 120 -11.21 -75.00 13.23
N GLU A 121 -11.06 -74.82 14.55
CA GLU A 121 -10.77 -73.53 15.17
C GLU A 121 -9.41 -72.95 14.71
N LYS A 122 -8.42 -73.82 14.44
CA LYS A 122 -7.12 -73.44 13.90
C LYS A 122 -7.09 -73.54 12.37
N ILE A 123 -6.26 -72.73 11.73
CA ILE A 123 -6.00 -72.80 10.28
C ILE A 123 -5.26 -74.12 9.99
N THR A 124 -5.89 -74.98 9.21
CA THR A 124 -5.36 -76.26 8.74
C THR A 124 -5.72 -76.43 7.27
N ALA A 125 -5.03 -77.31 6.56
CA ALA A 125 -5.32 -77.54 5.13
C ALA A 125 -6.78 -77.95 4.87
N ARG A 126 -7.43 -78.65 5.82
CA ARG A 126 -8.85 -79.06 5.71
C ARG A 126 -9.84 -77.95 6.01
N SER A 127 -9.45 -76.91 6.75
CA SER A 127 -10.33 -75.79 7.10
C SER A 127 -10.24 -74.61 6.13
N LEU A 128 -9.35 -74.66 5.14
CA LEU A 128 -9.20 -73.65 4.09
C LEU A 128 -9.94 -74.06 2.81
N ARG A 129 -10.74 -73.15 2.27
CA ARG A 129 -11.41 -73.30 0.97
C ARG A 129 -10.95 -72.19 0.05
N HIS A 130 -10.52 -72.53 -1.15
CA HIS A 130 -10.15 -71.52 -2.14
C HIS A 130 -11.39 -70.67 -2.49
N VAL A 131 -11.24 -69.34 -2.48
CA VAL A 131 -12.32 -68.40 -2.81
C VAL A 131 -11.86 -67.42 -3.87
N LYS A 132 -12.76 -67.06 -4.77
CA LYS A 132 -12.56 -65.93 -5.69
C LYS A 132 -13.33 -64.75 -5.15
N VAL A 133 -12.64 -63.62 -4.97
CA VAL A 133 -13.26 -62.36 -4.57
C VAL A 133 -13.12 -61.38 -5.72
N THR A 134 -14.22 -60.72 -6.09
CA THR A 134 -14.25 -59.78 -7.20
C THR A 134 -15.09 -58.55 -6.84
N ASN A 135 -14.80 -57.44 -7.51
CA ASN A 135 -15.56 -56.20 -7.46
C ASN A 135 -16.45 -56.02 -8.71
N VAL A 136 -16.58 -57.04 -9.57
CA VAL A 136 -17.32 -56.92 -10.84
C VAL A 136 -18.84 -56.91 -10.64
N ASN A 137 -19.47 -55.83 -11.12
CA ASN A 137 -20.86 -55.65 -11.55
C ASN A 137 -21.97 -56.41 -10.82
N LEU A 138 -21.96 -56.43 -9.48
CA LEU A 138 -23.17 -56.69 -8.72
C LEU A 138 -24.01 -55.42 -8.74
N LYS A 139 -25.14 -55.46 -9.45
CA LYS A 139 -26.15 -54.40 -9.45
C LYS A 139 -27.37 -54.88 -8.70
N ALA A 140 -27.91 -54.02 -7.86
CA ALA A 140 -29.19 -54.25 -7.21
C ALA A 140 -30.11 -53.06 -7.51
N SER A 141 -31.40 -53.33 -7.65
CA SER A 141 -32.43 -52.31 -7.80
C SER A 141 -33.65 -52.71 -6.99
N VAL A 142 -34.41 -51.74 -6.51
CA VAL A 142 -35.67 -52.00 -5.80
C VAL A 142 -36.80 -51.76 -6.79
N VAL A 143 -37.65 -52.76 -7.00
CA VAL A 143 -38.74 -52.71 -7.98
C VAL A 143 -40.07 -52.61 -7.24
N VAL A 144 -40.90 -51.65 -7.66
CA VAL A 144 -42.21 -51.36 -7.07
C VAL A 144 -43.31 -51.65 -8.09
N ARG A 145 -44.19 -52.60 -7.75
CA ARG A 145 -45.33 -53.05 -8.57
C ARG A 145 -46.64 -52.85 -7.83
N HIS A 146 -47.65 -52.28 -8.49
CA HIS A 146 -49.01 -52.21 -7.95
C HIS A 146 -49.83 -53.41 -8.41
N GLU A 147 -50.41 -54.15 -7.45
CA GLU A 147 -51.29 -55.29 -7.69
C GLU A 147 -52.61 -55.12 -6.91
N GLY A 148 -53.63 -54.56 -7.57
CA GLY A 148 -54.93 -54.31 -6.96
C GLY A 148 -54.89 -53.28 -5.82
N GLN A 149 -55.13 -53.74 -4.58
CA GLN A 149 -55.11 -52.94 -3.35
C GLN A 149 -53.76 -52.99 -2.60
N LEU A 150 -52.79 -53.77 -3.10
CA LEU A 150 -51.47 -53.92 -2.51
C LEU A 150 -50.38 -53.41 -3.46
N THR A 151 -49.32 -52.88 -2.88
CA THR A 151 -48.06 -52.57 -3.57
C THR A 151 -47.01 -53.58 -3.14
N LYS A 152 -46.41 -54.27 -4.09
CA LYS A 152 -45.26 -55.15 -3.87
C LYS A 152 -43.98 -54.38 -4.10
N VAL A 153 -43.05 -54.51 -3.17
CA VAL A 153 -41.68 -54.01 -3.28
C VAL A 153 -40.76 -55.22 -3.23
N THR A 154 -40.00 -55.42 -4.30
CA THR A 154 -38.98 -56.47 -4.41
C THR A 154 -37.61 -55.85 -4.62
N CYS A 155 -36.55 -56.62 -4.45
CA CYS A 155 -35.22 -56.18 -4.83
C CYS A 155 -34.63 -57.18 -5.83
N ASP A 156 -34.28 -56.68 -7.00
CA ASP A 156 -33.75 -57.46 -8.11
C ASP A 156 -32.23 -57.32 -8.08
N VAL A 157 -31.53 -58.46 -8.08
CA VAL A 157 -30.07 -58.52 -8.03
C VAL A 157 -29.56 -59.19 -9.29
N THR A 158 -28.64 -58.52 -9.97
CA THR A 158 -27.98 -59.02 -11.16
C THR A 158 -26.48 -59.03 -10.98
N VAL A 159 -25.84 -60.12 -11.39
CA VAL A 159 -24.38 -60.26 -11.42
C VAL A 159 -23.98 -60.54 -12.86
N GLY A 160 -23.28 -59.59 -13.49
CA GLY A 160 -23.06 -59.62 -14.94
C GLY A 160 -24.39 -59.47 -15.70
N GLU A 161 -24.75 -60.47 -16.51
CA GLU A 161 -26.01 -60.51 -17.26
C GLU A 161 -27.08 -61.42 -16.62
N HIS A 162 -26.77 -62.10 -15.52
CA HIS A 162 -27.67 -63.07 -14.89
C HIS A 162 -28.38 -62.46 -13.67
N ALA A 163 -29.69 -62.69 -13.59
CA ALA A 163 -30.51 -62.31 -12.44
C ALA A 163 -30.54 -63.43 -11.39
N TYR A 164 -30.50 -63.05 -10.12
CA TYR A 164 -30.47 -63.96 -8.99
C TYR A 164 -31.55 -63.62 -7.97
N ASP A 165 -32.23 -64.65 -7.48
CA ASP A 165 -33.18 -64.51 -6.38
C ASP A 165 -32.45 -64.18 -5.08
N ILE A 166 -32.97 -63.23 -4.31
CA ILE A 166 -32.38 -62.79 -3.02
C ILE A 166 -32.19 -63.96 -2.05
N GLU A 167 -33.11 -64.93 -2.06
CA GLU A 167 -33.04 -66.09 -1.18
C GLU A 167 -31.81 -66.97 -1.44
N ALA A 168 -31.34 -67.02 -2.69
CA ALA A 168 -30.16 -67.78 -3.10
C ALA A 168 -28.83 -67.08 -2.72
N LEU A 169 -28.87 -65.78 -2.42
CA LEU A 169 -27.68 -64.98 -2.08
C LEU A 169 -27.23 -65.26 -0.65
N THR A 170 -25.93 -65.40 -0.41
CA THR A 170 -25.38 -65.47 0.96
C THR A 170 -24.57 -64.22 1.29
N ILE A 171 -24.94 -63.50 2.36
CA ILE A 171 -24.19 -62.33 2.81
C ILE A 171 -23.18 -62.77 3.87
N LEU A 172 -21.91 -62.40 3.67
CA LEU A 172 -20.81 -62.69 4.59
C LEU A 172 -20.21 -61.40 5.14
N PHE A 173 -20.08 -61.36 6.47
CA PHE A 173 -19.42 -60.29 7.24
C PHE A 173 -20.01 -58.88 7.08
N ASP A 174 -21.22 -58.78 6.51
CA ASP A 174 -21.89 -57.53 6.12
C ASP A 174 -21.15 -56.75 5.02
N TYR A 175 -20.22 -57.38 4.31
CA TYR A 175 -19.45 -56.75 3.23
C TYR A 175 -19.59 -57.47 1.89
N PHE A 176 -19.67 -58.80 1.90
CA PHE A 176 -19.62 -59.61 0.68
C PHE A 176 -20.96 -60.28 0.40
N VAL A 177 -21.34 -60.31 -0.87
CA VAL A 177 -22.46 -61.11 -1.38
C VAL A 177 -21.87 -62.32 -2.11
N VAL A 178 -22.31 -63.52 -1.75
CA VAL A 178 -21.80 -64.77 -2.30
C VAL A 178 -22.84 -65.40 -3.22
N VAL A 179 -22.42 -65.68 -4.45
CA VAL A 179 -23.20 -66.28 -5.52
C VAL A 179 -22.32 -67.33 -6.22
N ASP A 180 -22.82 -68.54 -6.42
CA ASP A 180 -22.11 -69.64 -7.11
C ASP A 180 -20.65 -69.87 -6.62
N ASN A 181 -20.45 -69.85 -5.29
CA ASN A 181 -19.14 -69.94 -4.61
C ASN A 181 -18.13 -68.82 -4.94
N GLN A 182 -18.58 -67.70 -5.50
CA GLN A 182 -17.77 -66.48 -5.71
C GLN A 182 -18.25 -65.35 -4.82
N TRP A 183 -17.32 -64.56 -4.30
CA TRP A 183 -17.61 -63.44 -3.38
C TRP A 183 -17.55 -62.13 -4.15
N TYR A 184 -18.60 -61.34 -4.04
CA TYR A 184 -18.74 -60.03 -4.67
C TYR A 184 -18.70 -58.96 -3.60
N LEU A 185 -17.83 -57.95 -3.79
CA LEU A 185 -17.83 -56.72 -3.00
C LEU A 185 -18.62 -55.64 -3.74
N PRO A 186 -19.81 -55.25 -3.26
CA PRO A 186 -20.57 -54.17 -3.89
C PRO A 186 -19.81 -52.83 -3.81
N GLY A 187 -20.02 -51.97 -4.81
CA GLY A 187 -19.37 -50.65 -4.87
C GLY A 187 -19.83 -49.68 -3.78
N ASP A 188 -21.04 -49.88 -3.23
CA ASP A 188 -21.57 -49.13 -2.10
C ASP A 188 -21.99 -50.11 -0.97
N PRO A 189 -21.46 -49.98 0.26
CA PRO A 189 -21.84 -50.80 1.40
C PRO A 189 -23.35 -50.80 1.72
N GLN A 190 -24.07 -49.73 1.40
CA GLN A 190 -25.51 -49.64 1.61
C GLN A 190 -26.29 -50.67 0.79
N VAL A 191 -25.74 -51.12 -0.34
CA VAL A 191 -26.31 -52.21 -1.13
C VAL A 191 -26.43 -53.48 -0.27
N VAL A 192 -25.39 -53.84 0.48
CA VAL A 192 -25.40 -55.03 1.35
C VAL A 192 -26.46 -54.89 2.45
N ASN A 193 -26.61 -53.69 3.02
CA ASN A 193 -27.62 -53.41 4.05
C ASN A 193 -29.04 -53.61 3.54
N VAL A 194 -29.33 -53.12 2.32
CA VAL A 194 -30.66 -53.30 1.70
C VAL A 194 -30.91 -54.78 1.37
N LEU A 195 -29.92 -55.48 0.79
CA LEU A 195 -30.05 -56.92 0.53
C LEU A 195 -30.27 -57.73 1.80
N ALA A 196 -29.54 -57.42 2.88
CA ALA A 196 -29.72 -58.05 4.19
C ALA A 196 -31.12 -57.79 4.76
N TYR A 197 -31.65 -56.58 4.56
CA TYR A 197 -33.00 -56.22 4.98
C TYR A 197 -34.07 -57.09 4.29
N PHE A 198 -34.03 -57.17 2.95
CA PHE A 198 -34.96 -58.03 2.18
C PHE A 198 -34.79 -59.51 2.51
N LYS A 199 -33.57 -59.97 2.77
CA LYS A 199 -33.33 -61.36 3.20
C LYS A 199 -33.93 -61.66 4.58
N THR A 200 -33.93 -60.69 5.49
CA THR A 200 -34.43 -60.87 6.86
C THR A 200 -35.95 -60.76 6.95
N HIS A 201 -36.56 -59.88 6.15
CA HIS A 201 -38.00 -59.56 6.23
C HIS A 201 -38.84 -60.20 5.11
N GLY A 202 -38.20 -60.97 4.23
CA GLY A 202 -38.83 -61.66 3.10
C GLY A 202 -38.59 -60.96 1.76
N PRO A 203 -38.46 -61.72 0.65
CA PRO A 203 -38.06 -61.17 -0.66
C PRO A 203 -39.11 -60.24 -1.29
N VAL A 204 -40.34 -60.26 -0.78
CA VAL A 204 -41.46 -59.44 -1.28
C VAL A 204 -42.13 -58.74 -0.11
N ILE A 205 -41.91 -57.43 0.00
CA ILE A 205 -42.60 -56.57 0.97
C ILE A 205 -43.95 -56.17 0.36
N ARG A 206 -45.03 -56.34 1.11
CA ARG A 206 -46.39 -56.00 0.68
C ARG A 206 -46.93 -54.85 1.53
N ILE A 207 -47.35 -53.77 0.89
CA ILE A 207 -47.82 -52.55 1.54
C ILE A 207 -49.23 -52.25 1.04
N ALA A 208 -50.15 -51.84 1.93
CA ALA A 208 -51.47 -51.41 1.52
C ALA A 208 -51.39 -50.10 0.71
N ARG A 209 -52.21 -49.96 -0.33
CA ARG A 209 -52.16 -48.80 -1.25
C ARG A 209 -52.25 -47.43 -0.55
N PRO A 210 -53.06 -47.22 0.50
CA PRO A 210 -53.09 -45.95 1.24
C PRO A 210 -51.79 -45.62 1.97
N ASP A 211 -51.05 -46.62 2.42
CA ASP A 211 -49.82 -46.45 3.22
C ASP A 211 -48.58 -46.28 2.33
N PHE A 212 -48.70 -46.58 1.03
CA PHE A 212 -47.58 -46.59 0.11
C PHE A 212 -46.90 -45.22 -0.03
N GLU A 213 -47.66 -44.11 -0.04
CA GLU A 213 -47.05 -42.79 -0.23
C GLU A 213 -46.16 -42.41 0.96
N SER A 214 -46.59 -42.74 2.18
CA SER A 214 -45.75 -42.57 3.37
C SER A 214 -44.49 -43.44 3.30
N PHE A 215 -44.63 -44.69 2.86
CA PHE A 215 -43.48 -45.59 2.65
C PHE A 215 -42.52 -45.07 1.56
N ARG A 216 -43.06 -44.50 0.47
CA ARG A 216 -42.27 -43.88 -0.61
C ARG A 216 -41.43 -42.74 -0.07
N GLN A 217 -42.03 -41.84 0.72
CA GLN A 217 -41.37 -40.64 1.23
C GLN A 217 -40.34 -40.91 2.33
N HIS A 218 -40.57 -41.89 3.20
CA HIS A 218 -39.71 -42.12 4.37
C HIS A 218 -38.71 -43.26 4.18
N VAL A 219 -39.05 -44.30 3.40
CA VAL A 219 -38.22 -45.50 3.24
C VAL A 219 -37.60 -45.53 1.85
N LEU A 220 -38.41 -45.56 0.78
CA LEU A 220 -37.86 -45.64 -0.58
C LEU A 220 -37.02 -44.41 -0.91
N ALA A 221 -37.39 -43.21 -0.45
CA ALA A 221 -36.61 -42.00 -0.67
C ALA A 221 -35.18 -42.07 -0.10
N GLN A 222 -34.95 -42.82 0.99
CA GLN A 222 -33.62 -43.02 1.57
C GLN A 222 -32.83 -44.10 0.80
N ILE A 223 -33.51 -45.15 0.35
CA ILE A 223 -32.92 -46.22 -0.47
C ILE A 223 -32.51 -45.66 -1.84
N ASP A 224 -33.35 -44.81 -2.43
CA ASP A 224 -33.16 -44.19 -3.75
C ASP A 224 -31.90 -43.31 -3.80
N LEU A 225 -31.32 -42.93 -2.65
CA LEU A 225 -30.03 -42.25 -2.61
C LEU A 225 -28.87 -43.16 -3.04
N TYR A 226 -28.96 -44.46 -2.76
CA TYR A 226 -27.85 -45.42 -2.92
C TYR A 226 -28.14 -46.52 -3.94
N LEU A 227 -29.41 -46.81 -4.22
CA LEU A 227 -29.88 -47.87 -5.12
C LEU A 227 -31.00 -47.34 -6.01
N PRO A 228 -31.04 -47.67 -7.32
CA PRO A 228 -32.16 -47.30 -8.17
C PRO A 228 -33.47 -47.91 -7.66
N VAL A 229 -34.47 -47.07 -7.41
CA VAL A 229 -35.86 -47.51 -7.17
C VAL A 229 -36.67 -47.37 -8.46
N ILE A 230 -37.08 -48.49 -9.03
CA ILE A 230 -37.81 -48.60 -10.29
C ILE A 230 -39.29 -48.79 -10.00
N TYR A 231 -40.13 -47.88 -10.49
CA TYR A 231 -41.58 -47.98 -10.38
C TYR A 231 -42.18 -48.44 -11.71
N GLU A 232 -42.65 -49.68 -11.82
CA GLU A 232 -43.14 -50.22 -13.11
C GLU A 232 -44.37 -49.51 -13.66
N HIS A 233 -45.13 -48.83 -12.80
CA HIS A 233 -46.28 -48.05 -13.22
C HIS A 233 -45.91 -46.69 -13.83
N ILE A 234 -44.67 -46.23 -13.63
CA ILE A 234 -44.14 -44.99 -14.18
C ILE A 234 -43.51 -45.31 -15.53
N THR A 235 -44.02 -44.68 -16.59
CA THR A 235 -43.54 -44.92 -17.94
C THR A 235 -42.34 -44.04 -18.28
N THR A 236 -41.28 -44.63 -18.84
CA THR A 236 -40.19 -43.89 -19.48
C THR A 236 -40.62 -43.46 -20.89
N PRO A 237 -40.44 -42.18 -21.30
CA PRO A 237 -40.75 -41.75 -22.65
C PRO A 237 -39.93 -42.51 -23.72
N PRO A 238 -40.49 -42.86 -24.90
CA PRO A 238 -39.75 -43.48 -26.00
C PRO A 238 -38.53 -42.64 -26.42
N ALA A 239 -37.40 -43.31 -26.71
CA ALA A 239 -36.18 -42.66 -27.19
C ALA A 239 -36.46 -41.86 -28.48
N GLY A 240 -36.27 -40.53 -28.44
CA GLY A 240 -36.47 -39.62 -29.58
C GLY A 240 -37.59 -38.58 -29.40
N LEU A 241 -38.44 -38.69 -28.38
CA LEU A 241 -39.36 -37.63 -27.99
C LEU A 241 -38.64 -36.57 -27.16
N LEU A 242 -38.87 -35.28 -27.46
CA LEU A 242 -38.39 -34.16 -26.64
C LEU A 242 -38.93 -34.31 -25.22
N GLN A 243 -38.06 -34.66 -24.27
CA GLN A 243 -38.41 -34.65 -22.86
C GLN A 243 -38.74 -33.20 -22.44
N PRO A 244 -39.73 -32.98 -21.55
CA PRO A 244 -39.99 -31.65 -21.04
C PRO A 244 -38.72 -31.12 -20.35
N LYS A 245 -38.17 -30.03 -20.87
CA LYS A 245 -36.96 -29.42 -20.34
C LYS A 245 -37.33 -28.71 -19.03
N LEU A 246 -37.04 -29.36 -17.91
CA LEU A 246 -37.20 -28.76 -16.59
C LEU A 246 -36.21 -27.61 -16.43
N GLU A 247 -36.61 -26.60 -15.65
CA GLU A 247 -35.64 -25.61 -15.15
C GLU A 247 -34.65 -26.32 -14.23
N VAL A 248 -33.37 -26.05 -14.47
CA VAL A 248 -32.26 -26.66 -13.72
C VAL A 248 -31.52 -25.58 -12.96
N GLN A 249 -31.30 -25.80 -11.66
CA GLN A 249 -30.50 -24.91 -10.82
C GLN A 249 -29.41 -25.70 -10.09
N LEU A 250 -28.19 -25.16 -10.09
CA LEU A 250 -27.05 -25.75 -9.38
C LEU A 250 -27.01 -25.22 -7.95
N LYS A 251 -26.92 -26.14 -6.99
CA LYS A 251 -26.88 -25.84 -5.56
C LYS A 251 -25.73 -26.53 -4.87
N ILE A 252 -25.20 -25.90 -3.83
CA ILE A 252 -24.24 -26.48 -2.90
C ILE A 252 -24.77 -26.30 -1.49
N TYR A 253 -24.90 -27.40 -0.76
CA TYR A 253 -25.22 -27.39 0.66
C TYR A 253 -23.96 -27.57 1.48
N LEU A 254 -23.72 -26.62 2.37
CA LEU A 254 -22.67 -26.68 3.38
C LEU A 254 -23.27 -27.10 4.72
N SER A 255 -22.63 -28.03 5.42
CA SER A 255 -23.04 -28.35 6.80
C SER A 255 -21.88 -28.84 7.65
N ASP A 256 -21.99 -28.66 8.97
CA ASP A 256 -20.98 -29.10 9.91
C ASP A 256 -21.06 -30.61 10.16
N LEU A 257 -19.91 -31.29 10.03
CA LEU A 257 -19.71 -32.66 10.48
C LEU A 257 -18.48 -32.74 11.38
N GLN A 258 -18.70 -32.59 12.69
CA GLN A 258 -17.65 -32.54 13.71
C GLN A 258 -16.60 -31.44 13.43
N GLN A 259 -15.44 -31.82 12.89
CA GLN A 259 -14.30 -30.95 12.57
C GLN A 259 -14.16 -30.67 11.06
N TYR A 260 -15.11 -31.16 10.26
CA TYR A 260 -15.16 -31.00 8.82
C TYR A 260 -16.37 -30.16 8.41
N VAL A 261 -16.25 -29.47 7.29
CA VAL A 261 -17.36 -28.90 6.54
C VAL A 261 -17.67 -29.86 5.40
N THR A 262 -18.92 -30.31 5.35
CA THR A 262 -19.42 -31.13 4.23
C THR A 262 -19.92 -30.23 3.12
N ILE A 263 -19.69 -30.64 1.88
CA ILE A 263 -20.03 -29.91 0.66
C ILE A 263 -20.82 -30.88 -0.21
N THR A 264 -22.13 -30.69 -0.28
CA THR A 264 -23.04 -31.57 -1.03
C THR A 264 -23.47 -30.87 -2.31
N PRO A 265 -22.98 -31.31 -3.49
CA PRO A 265 -23.41 -30.75 -4.76
C PRO A 265 -24.75 -31.33 -5.17
N VAL A 266 -25.70 -30.45 -5.46
CA VAL A 266 -27.10 -30.79 -5.74
C VAL A 266 -27.52 -30.10 -7.03
N ILE A 267 -28.20 -30.85 -7.88
CA ILE A 267 -28.91 -30.30 -9.03
C ILE A 267 -30.40 -30.36 -8.74
N GLN A 268 -31.06 -29.21 -8.83
CA GLN A 268 -32.50 -29.12 -8.75
C GLN A 268 -33.08 -29.25 -10.15
N TYR A 269 -33.92 -30.26 -10.37
CA TYR A 269 -34.72 -30.46 -11.58
C TYR A 269 -36.18 -30.11 -11.27
N GLY A 270 -36.64 -28.93 -11.68
CA GLY A 270 -37.96 -28.42 -11.28
C GLY A 270 -38.06 -28.29 -9.75
N ASP A 271 -38.95 -29.05 -9.12
CA ASP A 271 -39.13 -29.05 -7.66
C ASP A 271 -38.29 -30.13 -6.92
N THR A 272 -37.57 -30.97 -7.67
CA THR A 272 -36.84 -32.12 -7.08
C THR A 272 -35.35 -31.83 -6.98
N GLU A 273 -34.82 -31.91 -5.76
CA GLU A 273 -33.38 -31.79 -5.49
C GLU A 273 -32.70 -33.16 -5.49
N ILE A 274 -31.64 -33.28 -6.30
CA ILE A 274 -30.88 -34.52 -6.48
C ILE A 274 -29.40 -34.27 -6.17
N PRO A 275 -28.86 -34.88 -5.10
CA PRO A 275 -27.42 -34.95 -4.90
C PRO A 275 -26.78 -35.69 -6.07
N ILE A 276 -25.75 -35.12 -6.68
CA ILE A 276 -25.18 -35.65 -7.94
C ILE A 276 -24.70 -37.09 -7.77
N ARG A 277 -24.12 -37.42 -6.61
CA ARG A 277 -23.61 -38.75 -6.29
C ARG A 277 -24.68 -39.78 -5.91
N SER A 278 -25.96 -39.40 -5.89
CA SER A 278 -27.05 -40.32 -5.56
C SER A 278 -27.53 -41.13 -6.75
N GLN A 279 -28.24 -42.24 -6.49
CA GLN A 279 -28.95 -43.04 -7.51
C GLN A 279 -30.39 -42.57 -7.76
N ARG A 280 -30.78 -41.44 -7.15
CA ARG A 280 -32.16 -40.95 -7.15
C ARG A 280 -32.59 -40.60 -8.58
N GLN A 281 -33.79 -41.03 -8.91
CA GLN A 281 -34.39 -40.80 -10.23
C GLN A 281 -35.22 -39.50 -10.23
N VAL A 282 -35.33 -38.86 -11.40
CA VAL A 282 -36.18 -37.68 -11.59
C VAL A 282 -37.55 -38.12 -12.09
N TYR A 283 -38.60 -37.65 -11.44
CA TYR A 283 -39.98 -37.87 -11.86
C TYR A 283 -40.70 -36.54 -12.08
N THR A 284 -41.51 -36.45 -13.12
CA THR A 284 -42.43 -35.32 -13.35
C THR A 284 -43.82 -35.81 -13.72
N ARG A 285 -44.78 -34.90 -13.85
CA ARG A 285 -46.11 -35.21 -14.38
C ARG A 285 -46.24 -34.77 -15.82
N ASP A 286 -46.82 -35.62 -16.67
CA ASP A 286 -47.19 -35.27 -18.03
C ASP A 286 -48.42 -34.34 -18.09
N GLN A 287 -48.83 -33.94 -19.29
CA GLN A 287 -50.00 -33.07 -19.52
C GLN A 287 -51.33 -33.70 -19.05
N ASN A 288 -51.36 -35.01 -18.84
CA ASN A 288 -52.52 -35.75 -18.35
C ASN A 288 -52.43 -36.06 -16.84
N GLY A 289 -51.42 -35.52 -16.15
CA GLY A 289 -51.19 -35.71 -14.72
C GLY A 289 -50.56 -37.05 -14.34
N LYS A 290 -50.11 -37.85 -15.31
CA LYS A 290 -49.45 -39.15 -15.08
C LYS A 290 -47.97 -38.93 -14.78
N GLU A 291 -47.43 -39.62 -13.77
CA GLU A 291 -46.00 -39.59 -13.49
C GLU A 291 -45.19 -40.25 -14.62
N ILE A 292 -44.14 -39.56 -15.07
CA ILE A 292 -43.17 -40.01 -16.06
C ILE A 292 -41.76 -39.82 -15.52
N HIS A 293 -40.86 -40.71 -15.94
CA HIS A 293 -39.43 -40.63 -15.62
C HIS A 293 -38.72 -39.66 -16.57
N ILE A 294 -37.82 -38.84 -16.03
CA ILE A 294 -36.94 -37.95 -16.80
C ILE A 294 -35.49 -38.42 -16.63
N ALA A 295 -34.75 -38.44 -17.74
CA ALA A 295 -33.33 -38.73 -17.69
C ALA A 295 -32.59 -37.54 -17.07
N ARG A 296 -31.70 -37.84 -16.12
CA ARG A 296 -30.77 -36.84 -15.57
C ARG A 296 -29.84 -36.33 -16.67
N ASP A 297 -29.45 -35.06 -16.57
CA ASP A 297 -28.51 -34.46 -17.50
C ASP A 297 -27.08 -34.85 -17.12
N GLY A 298 -26.63 -36.00 -17.63
CA GLY A 298 -25.31 -36.54 -17.31
C GLY A 298 -24.17 -35.58 -17.70
N ALA A 299 -24.32 -34.82 -18.79
CA ALA A 299 -23.29 -33.88 -19.22
C ALA A 299 -23.14 -32.70 -18.24
N LEU A 300 -24.26 -32.17 -17.76
CA LEU A 300 -24.26 -31.11 -16.74
C LEU A 300 -23.72 -31.60 -15.40
N GLU A 301 -24.10 -32.82 -15.01
CA GLU A 301 -23.59 -33.46 -13.78
C GLU A 301 -22.08 -33.67 -13.83
N ASP A 302 -21.56 -34.17 -14.96
CA ASP A 302 -20.13 -34.34 -15.18
C ASP A 302 -19.39 -32.99 -15.19
N GLU A 303 -19.97 -31.94 -15.79
CA GLU A 303 -19.39 -30.61 -15.76
C GLU A 303 -19.31 -30.04 -14.33
N PHE A 304 -20.39 -30.17 -13.56
CA PHE A 304 -20.46 -29.64 -12.20
C PHE A 304 -19.53 -30.42 -11.25
N MET A 305 -19.45 -31.75 -11.38
CA MET A 305 -18.47 -32.56 -10.66
C MET A 305 -17.04 -32.20 -11.06
N GLY A 306 -16.77 -32.09 -12.36
CA GLY A 306 -15.46 -31.68 -12.88
C GLY A 306 -15.03 -30.28 -12.44
N LEU A 307 -15.98 -29.38 -12.15
CA LEU A 307 -15.70 -28.08 -11.54
C LEU A 307 -15.19 -28.26 -10.11
N LEU A 308 -15.89 -29.00 -9.26
CA LEU A 308 -15.51 -29.20 -7.85
C LEU A 308 -14.15 -29.88 -7.74
N LEU A 309 -13.92 -30.90 -8.56
CA LEU A 309 -12.66 -31.63 -8.60
C LEU A 309 -11.46 -30.72 -8.95
N ARG A 310 -11.64 -29.74 -9.85
CA ARG A 310 -10.59 -28.78 -10.20
C ARG A 310 -10.30 -27.74 -9.12
N GLN A 311 -11.18 -27.58 -8.14
CA GLN A 311 -11.04 -26.56 -7.09
C GLN A 311 -10.11 -26.97 -5.95
N GLY A 312 -9.54 -28.18 -5.94
CA GLY A 312 -8.44 -28.54 -5.05
C GLY A 312 -8.27 -30.04 -4.83
N ASN A 313 -7.10 -30.43 -4.32
CA ASN A 313 -6.76 -31.83 -4.06
C ASN A 313 -7.73 -32.53 -3.11
N HIS A 314 -8.32 -31.77 -2.16
CA HIS A 314 -9.31 -32.30 -1.22
C HIS A 314 -10.52 -32.94 -1.92
N PHE A 315 -10.95 -32.43 -3.08
CA PHE A 315 -12.05 -33.03 -3.84
C PHE A 315 -11.57 -34.22 -4.69
N MET A 316 -10.42 -34.07 -5.36
CA MET A 316 -9.84 -35.12 -6.22
C MET A 316 -9.56 -36.41 -5.46
N GLU A 317 -9.00 -36.32 -4.25
CA GLU A 317 -8.71 -37.48 -3.41
C GLU A 317 -9.97 -38.25 -3.01
N GLN A 318 -11.14 -37.60 -3.05
CA GLN A 318 -12.44 -38.17 -2.68
C GLN A 318 -13.29 -38.54 -3.91
N PHE A 319 -12.73 -38.56 -5.12
CA PHE A 319 -13.51 -38.80 -6.34
C PHE A 319 -14.22 -40.17 -6.32
N ASP A 320 -13.49 -41.23 -5.98
CA ASP A 320 -13.97 -42.61 -5.94
C ASP A 320 -14.76 -42.96 -4.66
N ASN A 321 -14.97 -41.98 -3.77
CA ASN A 321 -15.68 -42.19 -2.52
C ASN A 321 -17.22 -42.23 -2.74
N PRO A 322 -17.94 -43.24 -2.23
CA PRO A 322 -19.39 -43.38 -2.41
C PRO A 322 -20.24 -42.38 -1.61
N LEU A 323 -19.63 -41.53 -0.78
CA LEU A 323 -20.37 -40.52 0.00
C LEU A 323 -21.04 -39.49 -0.91
N LEU A 324 -22.28 -39.15 -0.57
CA LEU A 324 -23.08 -38.15 -1.30
C LEU A 324 -22.48 -36.73 -1.26
N TYR A 325 -21.54 -36.49 -0.34
CA TYR A 325 -20.89 -35.20 -0.10
C TYR A 325 -19.38 -35.34 -0.12
N PHE A 326 -18.71 -34.21 -0.33
CA PHE A 326 -17.28 -34.05 -0.05
C PHE A 326 -17.10 -33.51 1.36
N TYR A 327 -15.95 -33.76 1.97
CA TYR A 327 -15.61 -33.18 3.27
C TYR A 327 -14.26 -32.48 3.23
N VAL A 328 -14.18 -31.30 3.85
CA VAL A 328 -12.93 -30.53 3.97
C VAL A 328 -12.76 -30.15 5.43
N SER A 329 -11.52 -30.22 5.95
CA SER A 329 -11.28 -29.82 7.34
C SER A 329 -11.71 -28.37 7.53
N ARG A 330 -12.33 -28.02 8.67
CA ARG A 330 -12.83 -26.65 8.90
C ARG A 330 -11.73 -25.60 8.72
N HIS A 331 -10.50 -25.92 9.16
CA HIS A 331 -9.35 -25.02 8.99
C HIS A 331 -8.99 -24.81 7.53
N ALA A 332 -8.95 -25.87 6.71
CA ALA A 332 -8.72 -25.74 5.27
C ALA A 332 -9.90 -25.09 4.55
N PHE A 333 -11.13 -25.34 4.99
CA PHE A 333 -12.32 -24.75 4.38
C PHE A 333 -12.39 -23.23 4.61
N LEU A 334 -11.96 -22.78 5.78
CA LEU A 334 -11.83 -21.37 6.12
C LEU A 334 -10.44 -20.82 5.78
N ASP A 335 -9.60 -21.55 5.05
CA ASP A 335 -8.34 -21.02 4.52
C ASP A 335 -8.65 -19.94 3.49
N LEU A 336 -8.03 -18.77 3.66
CA LEU A 336 -8.47 -17.58 2.96
C LEU A 336 -8.27 -17.64 1.45
N HIS A 337 -7.15 -18.18 0.98
CA HIS A 337 -6.82 -18.16 -0.44
C HIS A 337 -7.68 -19.18 -1.19
N TRP A 338 -7.85 -20.35 -0.58
CA TRP A 338 -8.66 -21.43 -1.15
C TRP A 338 -10.16 -21.07 -1.14
N PHE A 339 -10.66 -20.53 -0.03
CA PHE A 339 -12.06 -20.17 0.15
C PHE A 339 -12.54 -19.08 -0.83
N LEU A 340 -11.71 -18.04 -1.05
CA LEU A 340 -12.06 -16.93 -1.93
C LEU A 340 -12.22 -17.36 -3.39
N ALA A 341 -11.25 -18.11 -3.91
CA ALA A 341 -11.29 -18.60 -5.28
C ALA A 341 -12.51 -19.51 -5.53
N LEU A 342 -12.84 -20.34 -4.54
CA LEU A 342 -13.97 -21.26 -4.58
C LEU A 342 -15.32 -20.52 -4.64
N MET A 343 -15.56 -19.58 -3.72
CA MET A 343 -16.78 -18.76 -3.71
C MET A 343 -16.90 -17.88 -4.96
N GLU A 344 -15.78 -17.36 -5.45
CA GLU A 344 -15.75 -16.56 -6.67
C GLU A 344 -16.24 -17.35 -7.88
N GLU A 345 -15.71 -18.55 -8.07
CA GLU A 345 -16.07 -19.43 -9.16
C GLU A 345 -17.53 -19.89 -9.07
N TRP A 346 -18.01 -20.24 -7.87
CA TRP A 346 -19.41 -20.64 -7.67
C TRP A 346 -20.40 -19.54 -8.02
N THR A 347 -20.12 -18.31 -7.58
CA THR A 347 -20.96 -17.15 -7.91
C THR A 347 -20.94 -16.86 -9.41
N ARG A 348 -19.75 -16.91 -10.05
CA ARG A 348 -19.59 -16.68 -11.49
C ARG A 348 -20.42 -17.64 -12.33
N ARG A 349 -20.65 -18.85 -11.82
CA ARG A 349 -21.46 -19.90 -12.46
C ARG A 349 -22.91 -19.96 -11.98
N ASN A 350 -23.36 -18.96 -11.22
CA ASN A 350 -24.72 -18.87 -10.68
C ASN A 350 -25.12 -20.10 -9.81
N ILE A 351 -24.15 -20.65 -9.06
CA ILE A 351 -24.37 -21.74 -8.11
C ILE A 351 -24.86 -21.15 -6.78
N GLN A 352 -26.01 -21.62 -6.29
CA GLN A 352 -26.55 -21.17 -5.01
C GLN A 352 -25.92 -21.94 -3.84
N VAL A 353 -25.40 -21.23 -2.86
CA VAL A 353 -24.75 -21.81 -1.68
C VAL A 353 -25.64 -21.66 -0.46
N PHE A 354 -25.98 -22.79 0.17
CA PHE A 354 -26.80 -22.88 1.36
C PHE A 354 -25.98 -23.39 2.55
N GLY A 355 -26.39 -23.06 3.78
CA GLY A 355 -25.74 -23.55 5.01
C GLY A 355 -24.47 -22.80 5.41
N PHE A 356 -24.10 -21.73 4.70
CA PHE A 356 -22.85 -20.99 4.94
C PHE A 356 -22.87 -20.21 6.27
N ARG A 357 -23.99 -19.59 6.64
CA ARG A 357 -24.11 -18.79 7.87
C ARG A 357 -24.21 -19.69 9.11
N GLU A 358 -24.71 -20.88 8.91
CA GLU A 358 -24.93 -21.91 9.91
C GLU A 358 -23.63 -22.63 10.31
N LEU A 359 -22.52 -22.40 9.57
CA LEU A 359 -21.22 -22.98 9.88
C LEU A 359 -20.65 -22.41 11.19
N THR A 360 -20.33 -23.31 12.12
CA THR A 360 -19.77 -22.98 13.43
C THR A 360 -18.44 -22.23 13.28
N GLY A 361 -18.38 -20.99 13.80
CA GLY A 361 -17.17 -20.16 13.79
C GLY A 361 -16.95 -19.32 12.54
N ASN A 362 -17.91 -19.30 11.60
CA ASN A 362 -17.86 -18.43 10.43
C ASN A 362 -18.09 -16.96 10.81
N LYS A 363 -17.15 -16.09 10.45
CA LYS A 363 -17.24 -14.63 10.67
C LYS A 363 -17.31 -13.84 9.36
N PHE A 364 -17.32 -14.51 8.21
CA PHE A 364 -17.25 -13.88 6.90
C PHE A 364 -18.63 -13.70 6.28
N THR A 365 -18.81 -12.60 5.55
CA THR A 365 -20.00 -12.40 4.72
C THR A 365 -19.86 -13.14 3.39
N PRO A 366 -20.94 -13.75 2.85
CA PRO A 366 -20.92 -14.34 1.51
C PRO A 366 -21.04 -13.29 0.40
N HIS A 367 -21.39 -12.03 0.74
CA HIS A 367 -21.63 -10.99 -0.24
C HIS A 367 -20.32 -10.37 -0.74
N ARG A 368 -20.22 -10.09 -2.04
CA ARG A 368 -19.09 -9.36 -2.62
C ARG A 368 -19.17 -7.87 -2.30
N ILE A 369 -18.01 -7.23 -2.31
CA ILE A 369 -17.94 -5.78 -2.35
C ILE A 369 -18.53 -5.27 -3.67
N HIS A 370 -19.52 -4.40 -3.57
CA HIS A 370 -19.99 -3.57 -4.67
C HIS A 370 -19.53 -2.15 -4.39
N VAL A 371 -18.81 -1.56 -5.33
CA VAL A 371 -18.36 -0.17 -5.27
C VAL A 371 -18.94 0.56 -6.46
N HIS A 372 -19.72 1.58 -6.19
CA HIS A 372 -20.15 2.56 -7.17
C HIS A 372 -19.42 3.87 -6.89
N VAL A 373 -18.98 4.57 -7.94
CA VAL A 373 -18.31 5.87 -7.79
C VAL A 373 -18.81 6.85 -8.84
N ASP A 374 -19.21 8.04 -8.38
CA ASP A 374 -19.55 9.18 -9.23
C ASP A 374 -18.59 10.34 -8.95
N VAL A 375 -17.97 10.87 -10.00
CA VAL A 375 -17.10 12.04 -9.89
C VAL A 375 -17.86 13.28 -10.33
N ILE A 376 -18.01 14.24 -9.42
CA ILE A 376 -18.65 15.54 -9.64
C ILE A 376 -17.64 16.68 -9.55
N SER A 377 -17.91 17.79 -10.25
CA SER A 377 -17.07 18.99 -10.17
C SER A 377 -17.48 19.88 -8.98
N GLY A 378 -16.50 20.27 -8.16
CA GLY A 378 -16.59 21.32 -7.14
C GLY A 378 -15.85 22.59 -7.55
N LEU A 379 -15.55 23.52 -6.64
CA LEU A 379 -14.79 24.75 -6.98
C LEU A 379 -13.31 24.46 -7.26
N HIS A 380 -12.60 23.92 -6.26
CA HIS A 380 -11.17 23.59 -6.32
C HIS A 380 -10.88 22.10 -6.46
N TRP A 381 -11.92 21.27 -6.33
CA TRP A 381 -11.83 19.82 -6.20
C TRP A 381 -12.78 19.13 -7.18
N PHE A 382 -12.36 17.98 -7.68
CA PHE A 382 -13.26 16.94 -8.16
C PHE A 382 -13.63 16.07 -6.95
N ASN A 383 -14.92 15.91 -6.68
CA ASN A 383 -15.40 15.12 -5.56
C ASN A 383 -15.86 13.77 -6.09
N SER A 384 -15.24 12.69 -5.62
CA SER A 384 -15.60 11.32 -5.93
C SER A 384 -16.48 10.78 -4.80
N GLN A 385 -17.75 10.57 -5.10
CA GLN A 385 -18.74 10.02 -4.18
C GLN A 385 -18.76 8.50 -4.33
N PHE A 386 -18.41 7.79 -3.26
CA PHE A 386 -18.34 6.34 -3.20
C PHE A 386 -19.57 5.77 -2.49
N ASP A 387 -20.16 4.74 -3.08
CA ASP A 387 -21.13 3.86 -2.42
C ASP A 387 -20.54 2.45 -2.37
N ILE A 388 -20.11 2.03 -1.18
CA ILE A 388 -19.40 0.77 -0.94
C ILE A 388 -20.31 -0.13 -0.12
N ARG A 389 -20.65 -1.30 -0.64
CA ARG A 389 -21.61 -2.23 0.00
C ARG A 389 -21.13 -3.67 -0.01
N PHE A 390 -21.45 -4.40 1.06
CA PHE A 390 -21.43 -5.85 1.14
C PHE A 390 -22.86 -6.34 1.35
N GLY A 391 -23.54 -6.69 0.26
CA GLY A 391 -24.98 -6.97 0.30
C GLY A 391 -25.76 -5.71 0.69
N ASN A 392 -26.45 -5.75 1.84
CA ASN A 392 -27.22 -4.62 2.35
C ASN A 392 -26.44 -3.71 3.31
N THR A 393 -25.21 -4.08 3.67
CA THR A 393 -24.40 -3.34 4.66
C THR A 393 -23.46 -2.38 3.94
N THR A 394 -23.56 -1.09 4.25
CA THR A 394 -22.68 -0.04 3.71
C THR A 394 -21.37 0.06 4.48
N VAL A 395 -20.29 0.46 3.80
CA VAL A 395 -18.95 0.62 4.37
C VAL A 395 -18.43 2.02 4.12
N SER A 396 -17.83 2.66 5.13
CA SER A 396 -17.23 3.98 4.97
C SER A 396 -15.80 3.93 4.43
N LEU A 397 -15.39 5.01 3.75
CA LEU A 397 -14.00 5.21 3.30
C LEU A 397 -12.99 5.17 4.45
N HIS A 398 -13.39 5.59 5.66
CA HIS A 398 -12.54 5.48 6.85
C HIS A 398 -12.31 4.02 7.27
N GLN A 399 -13.34 3.17 7.20
CA GLN A 399 -13.20 1.73 7.45
C GLN A 399 -12.26 1.07 6.42
N VAL A 400 -12.43 1.38 5.13
CA VAL A 400 -11.54 0.90 4.06
C VAL A 400 -10.10 1.38 4.29
N GLN A 401 -9.90 2.67 4.58
CA GLN A 401 -8.56 3.21 4.83
C GLN A 401 -7.89 2.56 6.04
N ARG A 402 -8.65 2.27 7.10
CA ARG A 402 -8.15 1.58 8.30
C ARG A 402 -7.72 0.14 7.97
N ALA A 403 -8.51 -0.59 7.19
CA ALA A 403 -8.16 -1.94 6.75
C ALA A 403 -6.83 -1.94 5.96
N LEU A 404 -6.70 -1.03 4.99
CA LEU A 404 -5.48 -0.90 4.18
C LEU A 404 -4.25 -0.50 4.99
N LYS A 405 -4.40 0.43 5.95
CA LYS A 405 -3.31 0.83 6.86
C LYS A 405 -2.82 -0.34 7.71
N ASN A 406 -3.74 -1.19 8.15
CA ASN A 406 -3.44 -2.40 8.92
C ASN A 406 -2.95 -3.57 8.05
N ARG A 407 -2.79 -3.38 6.74
CA ARG A 407 -2.49 -4.44 5.76
C ARG A 407 -3.48 -5.61 5.88
N SER A 408 -4.73 -5.28 6.19
CA SER A 408 -5.82 -6.22 6.30
C SER A 408 -6.61 -6.23 5.00
N HIS A 409 -6.88 -7.44 4.49
CA HIS A 409 -7.81 -7.66 3.38
C HIS A 409 -9.26 -7.77 3.87
N TYR A 410 -9.52 -7.39 5.12
CA TYR A 410 -10.83 -7.52 5.74
C TYR A 410 -11.33 -6.19 6.27
N ILE A 411 -12.63 -6.02 6.17
CA ILE A 411 -13.35 -4.88 6.71
C ILE A 411 -14.40 -5.42 7.68
N SER A 412 -14.34 -4.96 8.92
CA SER A 412 -15.40 -5.24 9.89
C SER A 412 -16.65 -4.48 9.48
N LEU A 413 -17.74 -5.19 9.28
CA LEU A 413 -19.05 -4.65 8.96
C LEU A 413 -19.83 -4.37 10.24
N ASP A 414 -20.84 -3.50 10.14
CA ASP A 414 -21.64 -3.06 11.29
C ASP A 414 -22.54 -4.19 11.86
N ASP A 415 -22.83 -5.21 11.04
CA ASP A 415 -23.54 -6.43 11.45
C ASP A 415 -22.66 -7.43 12.21
N GLY A 416 -21.39 -7.08 12.46
CA GLY A 416 -20.41 -7.91 13.17
C GLY A 416 -19.71 -8.95 12.29
N THR A 417 -20.07 -9.05 11.01
CA THR A 417 -19.39 -9.92 10.04
C THR A 417 -18.18 -9.20 9.41
N MET A 418 -17.33 -9.97 8.72
CA MET A 418 -16.14 -9.49 8.04
C MET A 418 -16.35 -9.55 6.53
N GLY A 419 -16.32 -8.39 5.88
CA GLY A 419 -16.27 -8.22 4.43
C GLY A 419 -14.85 -8.45 3.91
N ILE A 420 -14.72 -9.13 2.78
CA ILE A 420 -13.40 -9.39 2.17
C ILE A 420 -13.17 -8.39 1.03
N LEU A 421 -12.00 -7.75 1.03
CA LEU A 421 -11.58 -6.79 0.02
C LEU A 421 -10.66 -7.46 -1.01
N PRO A 422 -11.10 -7.66 -2.27
CA PRO A 422 -10.27 -8.26 -3.33
C PRO A 422 -9.00 -7.46 -3.62
N GLU A 423 -7.95 -8.11 -4.12
CA GLU A 423 -6.65 -7.47 -4.39
C GLU A 423 -6.77 -6.29 -5.37
N GLU A 424 -7.61 -6.43 -6.41
CA GLU A 424 -7.89 -5.34 -7.35
C GLU A 424 -8.42 -4.08 -6.64
N TRP A 425 -9.36 -4.26 -5.71
CA TRP A 425 -9.92 -3.16 -4.93
C TRP A 425 -8.91 -2.60 -3.91
N VAL A 426 -8.07 -3.45 -3.32
CA VAL A 426 -6.96 -3.01 -2.48
C VAL A 426 -6.05 -2.05 -3.25
N GLU A 427 -5.68 -2.38 -4.49
CA GLU A 427 -4.85 -1.52 -5.34
C GLU A 427 -5.58 -0.24 -5.77
N LYS A 428 -6.83 -0.33 -6.22
CA LYS A 428 -7.66 0.84 -6.59
C LYS A 428 -7.80 1.82 -5.42
N PHE A 429 -8.20 1.34 -4.24
CA PHE A 429 -8.34 2.20 -3.06
C PHE A 429 -7.00 2.79 -2.59
N LYS A 430 -5.89 2.04 -2.67
CA LYS A 430 -4.54 2.60 -2.42
C LYS A 430 -4.27 3.78 -3.36
N ASN A 431 -4.58 3.66 -4.65
CA ASN A 431 -4.39 4.74 -5.62
C ASN A 431 -5.32 5.94 -5.34
N TYR A 432 -6.59 5.71 -5.01
CA TYR A 432 -7.52 6.77 -4.62
C TYR A 432 -7.02 7.58 -3.42
N PHE A 433 -6.66 6.91 -2.32
CA PHE A 433 -6.17 7.56 -1.09
C PHE A 433 -4.79 8.20 -1.25
N ARG A 434 -4.05 7.86 -2.30
CA ARG A 434 -2.70 8.39 -2.54
C ARG A 434 -2.72 9.85 -2.99
N ILE A 435 -3.70 10.21 -3.82
CA ILE A 435 -3.77 11.52 -4.48
C ILE A 435 -5.05 12.31 -4.15
N SER A 436 -5.95 11.72 -3.37
CA SER A 436 -7.19 12.36 -2.91
C SER A 436 -7.25 12.44 -1.38
N GLU A 437 -7.98 13.43 -0.87
CA GLU A 437 -8.23 13.62 0.56
C GLU A 437 -9.63 13.12 0.93
N ILE A 438 -9.78 12.50 2.09
CA ILE A 438 -11.10 12.11 2.59
C ILE A 438 -11.79 13.36 3.16
N GLU A 439 -12.92 13.75 2.58
CA GLU A 439 -13.76 14.84 3.11
C GLU A 439 -14.68 14.33 4.21
N ASN A 440 -15.34 13.20 3.97
CA ASN A 440 -16.30 12.56 4.86
C ASN A 440 -16.34 11.04 4.60
N ASP A 441 -17.28 10.33 5.22
CA ASP A 441 -17.39 8.87 5.14
C ASP A 441 -17.54 8.29 3.71
N ASN A 442 -17.96 9.08 2.72
CA ASN A 442 -18.23 8.61 1.37
C ASN A 442 -17.59 9.47 0.25
N THR A 443 -16.92 10.57 0.57
CA THR A 443 -16.42 11.52 -0.44
C THR A 443 -14.90 11.66 -0.38
N LEU A 444 -14.25 11.45 -1.53
CA LEU A 444 -12.85 11.82 -1.76
C LEU A 444 -12.76 13.11 -2.57
N ARG A 445 -11.83 13.98 -2.20
CA ARG A 445 -11.51 15.22 -2.92
C ARG A 445 -10.19 15.09 -3.65
N LEU A 446 -10.22 15.16 -4.98
CA LEU A 446 -9.04 15.27 -5.84
C LEU A 446 -8.89 16.71 -6.30
N SER A 447 -7.71 17.31 -6.10
CA SER A 447 -7.48 18.70 -6.55
C SER A 447 -7.62 18.79 -8.07
N LYS A 448 -8.30 19.83 -8.56
CA LYS A 448 -8.44 20.07 -10.01
C LYS A 448 -7.12 20.20 -10.74
N VAL A 449 -6.08 20.59 -10.03
CA VAL A 449 -4.72 20.67 -10.57
C VAL A 449 -4.19 19.29 -11.00
N ASN A 450 -4.72 18.20 -10.45
CA ASN A 450 -4.40 16.82 -10.84
C ASN A 450 -5.43 16.25 -11.83
N TYR A 451 -6.06 17.06 -12.68
CA TYR A 451 -7.07 16.58 -13.64
C TYR A 451 -6.58 15.38 -14.47
N THR A 452 -5.28 15.32 -14.82
CA THR A 452 -4.69 14.20 -15.57
C THR A 452 -4.74 12.86 -14.83
N ALA A 453 -4.88 12.89 -13.51
CA ALA A 453 -4.98 11.66 -12.72
C ALA A 453 -6.40 11.06 -12.75
N LEU A 454 -7.40 11.79 -13.25
CA LEU A 454 -8.76 11.26 -13.37
C LEU A 454 -8.82 10.10 -14.35
N ASP A 455 -8.11 10.18 -15.48
CA ASP A 455 -8.05 9.10 -16.49
C ASP A 455 -7.35 7.84 -15.97
N GLU A 456 -6.41 8.00 -15.03
CA GLU A 456 -5.73 6.86 -14.38
C GLU A 456 -6.58 6.23 -13.27
N LEU A 457 -7.43 7.02 -12.60
CA LEU A 457 -8.19 6.61 -11.43
C LEU A 457 -9.59 6.08 -11.75
N TYR A 458 -10.25 6.65 -12.75
CA TYR A 458 -11.66 6.44 -13.02
C TYR A 458 -11.92 6.01 -14.45
N HIS A 459 -12.92 5.18 -14.62
CA HIS A 459 -13.44 4.84 -15.93
C HIS A 459 -14.33 5.96 -16.48
N ALA A 460 -14.43 6.06 -17.81
CA ALA A 460 -15.16 7.15 -18.46
C ALA A 460 -16.64 7.24 -18.06
N HIS A 461 -17.28 6.15 -17.60
CA HIS A 461 -18.67 6.17 -17.15
C HIS A 461 -18.85 6.71 -15.72
N GLU A 462 -17.80 6.72 -14.91
CA GLU A 462 -17.79 7.24 -13.53
C GLU A 462 -17.62 8.78 -13.50
N LEU A 463 -17.16 9.37 -14.61
CA LEU A 463 -17.01 10.81 -14.77
C LEU A 463 -18.32 11.43 -15.29
N MET A 464 -18.93 12.30 -14.48
CA MET A 464 -20.12 13.05 -14.90
C MET A 464 -19.82 13.94 -16.12
N PRO A 465 -20.81 14.22 -17.01
CA PRO A 465 -20.58 15.01 -18.22
C PRO A 465 -19.91 16.37 -17.97
N ALA A 466 -20.34 17.10 -16.94
CA ALA A 466 -19.75 18.38 -16.57
C ALA A 466 -18.26 18.29 -16.20
N VAL A 467 -17.82 17.17 -15.63
CA VAL A 467 -16.40 16.93 -15.31
C VAL A 467 -15.59 16.74 -16.59
N LYS A 468 -16.13 16.01 -17.57
CA LYS A 468 -15.46 15.79 -18.86
C LYS A 468 -15.30 17.09 -19.64
N ASP A 469 -16.35 17.91 -19.68
CA ASP A 469 -16.31 19.23 -20.33
C ASP A 469 -15.28 20.15 -19.66
N GLU A 470 -15.20 20.10 -18.33
CA GLU A 470 -14.22 20.88 -17.58
C GLU A 470 -12.78 20.40 -17.81
N ILE A 471 -12.53 19.08 -17.85
CA ILE A 471 -11.21 18.51 -18.20
C ILE A 471 -10.79 18.99 -19.58
N ALA A 472 -11.68 18.88 -20.58
CA ALA A 472 -11.41 19.33 -21.94
C ALA A 472 -11.09 20.83 -21.99
N GLY A 473 -11.81 21.65 -21.21
CA GLY A 473 -11.54 23.09 -21.08
C GLY A 473 -10.20 23.39 -20.41
N ILE A 474 -9.80 22.61 -19.40
CA ILE A 474 -8.49 22.74 -18.76
C ILE A 474 -7.37 22.34 -19.73
N GLU A 475 -7.49 21.21 -20.43
CA GLU A 475 -6.52 20.74 -21.42
C GLU A 475 -6.32 21.74 -22.56
N GLU A 476 -7.39 22.34 -23.05
CA GLU A 476 -7.32 23.34 -24.12
C GLU A 476 -6.59 24.60 -23.65
N LYS A 477 -6.87 25.07 -22.43
CA LYS A 477 -6.10 26.16 -21.81
C LYS A 477 -4.62 25.79 -21.60
N PHE A 478 -4.31 24.54 -21.26
CA PHE A 478 -2.92 24.05 -21.16
C PHE A 478 -2.21 23.93 -22.52
N ARG A 479 -2.92 23.59 -23.60
CA ARG A 479 -2.36 23.64 -24.96
C ARG A 479 -2.04 25.07 -25.38
N GLN A 480 -2.90 26.02 -25.03
CA GLN A 480 -2.69 27.46 -25.28
C GLN A 480 -1.58 28.07 -24.41
N LEU A 481 -1.22 27.43 -23.28
CA LEU A 481 -0.10 27.80 -22.39
C LEU A 481 1.26 27.78 -23.13
N ALA A 482 1.38 27.05 -24.24
CA ALA A 482 2.56 27.11 -25.12
C ALA A 482 2.75 28.49 -25.78
N SER A 483 1.71 29.34 -25.79
CA SER A 483 1.73 30.71 -26.29
C SER A 483 1.07 31.65 -25.27
N ILE A 484 1.84 32.11 -24.28
CA ILE A 484 1.36 33.12 -23.31
C ILE A 484 0.90 34.36 -24.08
N THR A 485 -0.41 34.62 -24.08
CA THR A 485 -0.99 35.78 -24.77
C THR A 485 -0.60 37.05 -24.02
N ALA A 486 -0.01 38.01 -24.72
CA ALA A 486 0.44 39.25 -24.12
C ALA A 486 -0.74 40.08 -23.58
N VAL A 487 -0.67 40.47 -22.31
CA VAL A 487 -1.67 41.34 -21.67
C VAL A 487 -1.10 42.75 -21.54
N ALA A 488 -1.90 43.75 -21.93
CA ALA A 488 -1.52 45.15 -21.76
C ALA A 488 -1.46 45.55 -20.28
N ALA A 489 -0.41 46.30 -19.91
CA ALA A 489 -0.28 46.83 -18.56
C ALA A 489 -1.48 47.74 -18.20
N PRO A 490 -2.00 47.70 -16.96
CA PRO A 490 -3.09 48.58 -16.55
C PRO A 490 -2.69 50.05 -16.61
N THR A 491 -3.58 50.91 -17.13
CA THR A 491 -3.34 52.36 -17.23
C THR A 491 -3.15 53.06 -15.89
N ALA A 492 -3.63 52.46 -14.79
CA ALA A 492 -3.44 52.96 -13.43
C ALA A 492 -2.04 52.66 -12.85
N LEU A 493 -1.21 51.90 -13.56
CA LEU A 493 0.17 51.61 -13.15
C LEU A 493 1.07 52.79 -13.51
N LEU A 494 1.68 53.42 -12.51
CA LEU A 494 2.62 54.53 -12.68
C LEU A 494 4.07 54.03 -12.89
N ALA A 495 4.24 53.07 -13.80
CA ALA A 495 5.54 52.53 -14.20
C ALA A 495 5.44 51.83 -15.56
N GLU A 496 6.54 51.86 -16.32
CA GLU A 496 6.68 51.04 -17.53
C GLU A 496 7.22 49.65 -17.18
N LEU A 497 6.52 48.62 -17.64
CA LEU A 497 6.97 47.24 -17.47
C LEU A 497 7.98 46.88 -18.55
N ARG A 498 9.13 46.33 -18.13
CA ARG A 498 10.10 45.72 -19.04
C ARG A 498 9.50 44.49 -19.74
N PRO A 499 10.02 44.05 -20.90
CA PRO A 499 9.45 42.92 -21.64
C PRO A 499 9.26 41.65 -20.81
N TYR A 500 10.25 41.29 -19.98
CA TYR A 500 10.12 40.14 -19.08
C TYR A 500 9.09 40.41 -17.96
N GLN A 501 8.94 41.63 -17.46
CA GLN A 501 7.91 41.95 -16.45
C GLN A 501 6.50 41.85 -17.06
N ALA A 502 6.31 42.31 -18.30
CA ALA A 502 5.07 42.15 -19.04
C ALA A 502 4.73 40.68 -19.31
N HIS A 503 5.75 39.85 -19.61
CA HIS A 503 5.59 38.40 -19.71
C HIS A 503 5.15 37.77 -18.39
N GLY A 504 5.72 38.22 -17.26
CA GLY A 504 5.33 37.73 -15.94
C GLY A 504 3.91 38.12 -15.54
N LEU A 505 3.48 39.35 -15.89
CA LEU A 505 2.08 39.76 -15.76
C LEU A 505 1.14 38.89 -16.59
N SER A 506 1.53 38.58 -17.83
CA SER A 506 0.74 37.73 -18.74
C SER A 506 0.63 36.30 -18.20
N TRP A 507 1.70 35.76 -17.62
CA TRP A 507 1.70 34.46 -16.95
C TRP A 507 0.81 34.44 -15.71
N LEU A 508 0.86 35.47 -14.85
CA LEU A 508 -0.04 35.59 -13.69
C LEU A 508 -1.52 35.66 -14.13
N ASN A 509 -1.80 36.39 -15.21
CA ASN A 509 -3.14 36.47 -15.79
C ASN A 509 -3.64 35.12 -16.30
N LEU A 510 -2.79 34.36 -16.96
CA LEU A 510 -3.13 33.03 -17.47
C LEU A 510 -3.48 32.06 -16.33
N LEU A 511 -2.73 32.09 -15.22
CA LEU A 511 -3.05 31.30 -14.03
C LEU A 511 -4.41 31.71 -13.42
N ASP A 512 -4.73 33.01 -13.41
CA ASP A 512 -6.06 33.50 -12.96
C ASP A 512 -7.20 32.96 -13.83
N ASP A 513 -7.05 33.02 -15.15
CA ASP A 513 -8.06 32.55 -16.11
C ASP A 513 -8.26 31.02 -16.05
N MET A 514 -7.30 30.28 -15.48
CA MET A 514 -7.38 28.85 -15.18
C MET A 514 -7.83 28.52 -13.75
N GLY A 515 -7.91 29.51 -12.84
CA GLY A 515 -8.20 29.27 -11.43
C GLY A 515 -7.09 28.54 -10.67
N PHE A 516 -5.84 28.72 -11.11
CA PHE A 516 -4.67 28.10 -10.50
C PHE A 516 -3.77 29.12 -9.81
N GLY A 517 -3.00 28.63 -8.84
CA GLY A 517 -1.87 29.34 -8.26
C GLY A 517 -0.56 29.04 -8.99
N GLY A 518 0.55 29.48 -8.39
CA GLY A 518 1.88 29.28 -8.96
C GLY A 518 3.00 29.89 -8.14
N CYS A 519 4.23 29.64 -8.60
CA CYS A 519 5.45 30.15 -7.99
C CYS A 519 6.17 31.11 -8.97
N LEU A 520 6.22 32.39 -8.62
CA LEU A 520 7.03 33.39 -9.34
C LEU A 520 8.43 33.42 -8.71
N ALA A 521 9.34 32.76 -9.40
CA ALA A 521 10.66 32.37 -8.93
C ALA A 521 11.80 33.17 -9.60
N ASP A 522 11.52 34.39 -10.06
CA ASP A 522 12.49 35.30 -10.67
C ASP A 522 13.63 35.67 -9.70
N ASP A 523 14.84 35.82 -10.23
CA ASP A 523 16.00 36.32 -9.48
C ASP A 523 15.69 37.62 -8.72
N MET A 524 16.37 37.80 -7.58
CA MET A 524 16.15 38.98 -6.75
C MET A 524 16.58 40.26 -7.49
N GLY A 525 15.67 41.22 -7.62
CA GLY A 525 15.91 42.48 -8.34
C GLY A 525 15.23 42.59 -9.71
N LEU A 526 14.56 41.54 -10.19
CA LEU A 526 13.75 41.58 -11.42
C LEU A 526 12.37 42.25 -11.24
N GLY A 527 12.05 42.77 -10.05
CA GLY A 527 10.82 43.51 -9.79
C GLY A 527 9.56 42.64 -9.66
N LYS A 528 9.65 41.55 -8.88
CA LYS A 528 8.49 40.69 -8.55
C LYS A 528 7.34 41.47 -7.93
N SER A 529 7.63 42.39 -7.00
CA SER A 529 6.61 43.24 -6.37
C SER A 529 5.86 44.09 -7.40
N LEU A 530 6.59 44.70 -8.35
CA LEU A 530 5.97 45.48 -9.43
C LEU A 530 5.06 44.63 -10.32
N GLN A 531 5.46 43.39 -10.64
CA GLN A 531 4.63 42.45 -11.41
C GLN A 531 3.33 42.11 -10.65
N VAL A 532 3.41 41.89 -9.33
CA VAL A 532 2.24 41.62 -8.47
C VAL A 532 1.33 42.85 -8.36
N ILE A 533 1.88 44.05 -8.17
CA ILE A 533 1.09 45.29 -8.13
C ILE A 533 0.36 45.52 -9.45
N ALA A 534 1.05 45.35 -10.59
CA ALA A 534 0.44 45.43 -11.91
C ALA A 534 -0.67 44.37 -12.09
N PHE A 535 -0.46 43.17 -11.56
CA PHE A 535 -1.46 42.11 -11.61
C PHE A 535 -2.70 42.42 -10.76
N ILE A 536 -2.54 42.96 -9.54
CA ILE A 536 -3.67 43.39 -8.70
C ILE A 536 -4.49 44.51 -9.39
N LEU A 537 -3.82 45.48 -10.02
CA LEU A 537 -4.51 46.51 -10.82
C LEU A 537 -5.30 45.90 -11.99
N LEU A 538 -4.74 44.89 -12.65
CA LEU A 538 -5.41 44.17 -13.74
C LEU A 538 -6.65 43.43 -13.22
N LEU A 539 -6.55 42.75 -12.08
CA LEU A 539 -7.69 42.09 -11.43
C LEU A 539 -8.79 43.08 -11.06
N LYS A 540 -8.42 44.24 -10.48
CA LYS A 540 -9.37 45.31 -10.15
C LYS A 540 -10.15 45.80 -11.36
N LYS A 541 -9.47 45.89 -12.52
CA LYS A 541 -10.11 46.22 -13.81
C LYS A 541 -11.04 45.11 -14.31
N LYS A 542 -10.64 43.84 -14.18
CA LYS A 542 -11.41 42.67 -14.66
C LYS A 542 -12.65 42.36 -13.80
N LYS A 543 -12.51 42.42 -12.47
CA LYS A 543 -13.48 41.85 -11.50
C LYS A 543 -14.01 42.86 -10.49
N GLY A 544 -13.63 44.13 -10.60
CA GLY A 544 -13.95 45.15 -9.61
C GLY A 544 -13.07 45.05 -8.36
N LYS A 545 -13.42 45.82 -7.32
CA LYS A 545 -12.66 45.85 -6.06
C LYS A 545 -12.71 44.48 -5.38
N GLN A 546 -11.54 43.95 -5.05
CA GLN A 546 -11.35 42.74 -4.28
C GLN A 546 -10.24 42.98 -3.25
N THR A 547 -10.26 42.21 -2.16
CA THR A 547 -9.24 42.32 -1.12
C THR A 547 -8.22 41.18 -1.24
N HIS A 548 -6.95 41.54 -1.33
CA HIS A 548 -5.82 40.63 -1.43
C HIS A 548 -4.95 40.68 -0.17
N LEU A 549 -4.34 39.55 0.21
CA LEU A 549 -3.41 39.46 1.32
C LEU A 549 -1.98 39.33 0.79
N ILE A 550 -1.07 40.15 1.30
CA ILE A 550 0.36 40.03 1.02
C ILE A 550 1.08 39.77 2.34
N VAL A 551 1.70 38.60 2.46
CA VAL A 551 2.48 38.19 3.64
C VAL A 551 3.95 38.34 3.32
N VAL A 552 4.65 39.15 4.12
CA VAL A 552 6.06 39.51 3.90
C VAL A 552 6.88 39.30 5.18
N PRO A 553 8.22 39.26 5.12
CA PRO A 553 9.05 39.48 6.29
C PRO A 553 8.70 40.83 6.95
N THR A 554 8.76 40.91 8.29
CA THR A 554 8.39 42.14 9.03
C THR A 554 9.12 43.39 8.54
N THR A 555 10.36 43.23 8.07
CA THR A 555 11.21 44.29 7.54
C THR A 555 10.78 44.80 6.16
N LEU A 556 9.91 44.10 5.44
CA LEU A 556 9.43 44.46 4.11
C LEU A 556 8.03 45.08 4.10
N LEU A 557 7.35 45.15 5.25
CA LEU A 557 5.99 45.70 5.37
C LEU A 557 5.90 47.14 4.85
N VAL A 558 6.82 48.00 5.27
CA VAL A 558 6.80 49.42 4.88
C VAL A 558 7.27 49.59 3.44
N ALA A 559 8.31 48.86 3.03
CA ALA A 559 8.78 48.86 1.64
C ALA A 559 7.66 48.50 0.64
N TRP A 560 6.86 47.48 0.93
CA TRP A 560 5.71 47.12 0.09
C TRP A 560 4.63 48.20 0.08
N LYS A 561 4.35 48.83 1.22
CA LYS A 561 3.40 49.96 1.29
C LYS A 561 3.88 51.14 0.43
N ASP A 562 5.16 51.47 0.50
CA ASP A 562 5.76 52.56 -0.27
C ASP A 562 5.78 52.24 -1.77
N GLU A 563 6.07 51.00 -2.16
CA GLU A 563 5.98 50.55 -3.54
C GLU A 563 4.54 50.63 -4.08
N CYS A 564 3.54 50.25 -3.29
CA CYS A 564 2.14 50.40 -3.66
C CYS A 564 1.77 51.88 -3.84
N ALA A 565 2.17 52.76 -2.91
CA ALA A 565 1.92 54.20 -3.01
C ALA A 565 2.62 54.83 -4.24
N LYS A 566 3.83 54.36 -4.57
CA LYS A 566 4.61 54.83 -5.71
C LYS A 566 4.03 54.38 -7.06
N PHE A 567 3.73 53.09 -7.20
CA PHE A 567 3.38 52.50 -8.50
C PHE A 567 1.88 52.39 -8.75
N ALA A 568 1.06 52.36 -7.69
CA ALA A 568 -0.38 52.16 -7.77
C ALA A 568 -1.13 52.92 -6.66
N PRO A 569 -1.05 54.26 -6.62
CA PRO A 569 -1.67 55.08 -5.56
C PRO A 569 -3.19 54.94 -5.48
N THR A 570 -3.82 54.38 -6.52
CA THR A 570 -5.26 54.07 -6.55
C THR A 570 -5.66 52.82 -5.77
N LEU A 571 -4.70 52.06 -5.23
CA LEU A 571 -4.95 50.89 -4.39
C LEU A 571 -4.93 51.29 -2.91
N ALA A 572 -6.02 51.05 -2.20
CA ALA A 572 -6.09 51.27 -0.76
C ALA A 572 -5.34 50.14 -0.04
N THR A 573 -4.25 50.48 0.66
CA THR A 573 -3.39 49.52 1.35
C THR A 573 -3.39 49.70 2.87
N HIS A 574 -3.49 48.61 3.64
CA HIS A 574 -3.43 48.63 5.10
C HIS A 574 -2.37 47.68 5.65
N ILE A 575 -1.62 48.10 6.67
CA ILE A 575 -0.65 47.25 7.39
C ILE A 575 -1.32 46.67 8.64
N GLN A 576 -1.64 45.38 8.60
CA GLN A 576 -2.17 44.59 9.71
C GLN A 576 -1.02 44.13 10.63
N HIS A 577 -0.46 45.07 11.41
CA HIS A 577 0.65 44.79 12.32
C HIS A 577 0.62 45.62 13.62
N GLY A 578 0.88 44.97 14.76
CA GLY A 578 1.01 45.66 16.04
C GLY A 578 -0.28 46.39 16.47
N PRO A 579 -0.20 47.63 16.99
CA PRO A 579 -1.37 48.38 17.48
C PRO A 579 -2.26 48.94 16.35
N SER A 580 -1.80 48.94 15.10
CA SER A 580 -2.60 49.42 13.96
C SER A 580 -3.53 48.36 13.36
N LYS A 581 -3.67 47.20 14.01
CA LYS A 581 -4.55 46.12 13.57
C LYS A 581 -6.01 46.57 13.57
N ILE A 582 -6.73 46.23 12.51
CA ILE A 582 -8.18 46.42 12.41
C ILE A 582 -8.92 45.08 12.47
N SER A 583 -10.23 45.13 12.71
CA SER A 583 -11.12 43.96 12.60
C SER A 583 -11.17 43.46 11.16
N THR A 584 -11.30 42.15 10.98
CA THR A 584 -11.43 41.52 9.64
C THR A 584 -12.68 41.99 8.89
N THR A 585 -13.72 42.41 9.61
CA THR A 585 -14.94 43.03 9.02
C THR A 585 -14.66 44.35 8.29
N ALA A 586 -13.51 44.98 8.54
CA ALA A 586 -13.10 46.21 7.87
C ALA A 586 -12.14 45.96 6.69
N PHE A 587 -11.79 44.70 6.38
CA PHE A 587 -10.83 44.39 5.31
C PHE A 587 -11.35 44.76 3.92
N ASP A 588 -12.67 44.65 3.68
CA ASP A 588 -13.31 45.03 2.40
C ASP A 588 -13.14 46.52 2.06
N ALA A 589 -12.76 47.37 3.04
CA ALA A 589 -12.42 48.76 2.80
C ALA A 589 -11.10 48.93 2.03
N TYR A 590 -10.26 47.91 1.96
CA TYR A 590 -8.92 47.96 1.36
C TYR A 590 -8.78 46.98 0.19
N ASP A 591 -7.96 47.35 -0.79
CA ASP A 591 -7.57 46.46 -1.89
C ASP A 591 -6.46 45.49 -1.44
N ILE A 592 -5.54 45.95 -0.57
CA ILE A 592 -4.40 45.15 -0.10
C ILE A 592 -4.28 45.21 1.43
N ILE A 593 -4.23 44.04 2.06
CA ILE A 593 -3.83 43.86 3.45
C ILE A 593 -2.39 43.33 3.49
N LEU A 594 -1.50 44.04 4.17
CA LEU A 594 -0.11 43.67 4.38
C LEU A 594 0.08 43.12 5.79
N THR A 595 0.66 41.94 5.93
CA THR A 595 1.00 41.36 7.25
C THR A 595 2.35 40.65 7.25
N SER A 596 2.88 40.38 8.44
CA SER A 596 4.14 39.65 8.59
C SER A 596 3.90 38.15 8.77
N TYR A 597 4.87 37.31 8.41
CA TYR A 597 4.81 35.87 8.72
C TYR A 597 4.61 35.58 10.21
N GLY A 598 5.16 36.42 11.10
CA GLY A 598 4.97 36.28 12.55
C GLY A 598 3.51 36.52 12.94
N ASN A 599 2.93 37.62 12.47
CA ASN A 599 1.54 37.96 12.77
C ASN A 599 0.55 37.01 12.11
N MET A 600 0.85 36.52 10.91
CA MET A 600 0.04 35.49 10.26
C MET A 600 -0.13 34.27 11.17
N VAL A 601 0.93 33.84 11.87
CA VAL A 601 0.84 32.72 12.83
C VAL A 601 0.02 33.12 14.06
N SER A 602 0.30 34.28 14.66
CA SER A 602 -0.38 34.73 15.88
C SER A 602 -1.86 35.04 15.69
N ASP A 603 -2.24 35.53 14.51
CA ASP A 603 -3.58 36.04 14.19
C ASP A 603 -4.36 35.11 13.24
N ILE A 604 -3.90 33.85 13.06
CA ILE A 604 -4.44 32.96 12.03
C ILE A 604 -5.96 32.75 12.16
N VAL A 605 -6.46 32.65 13.39
CA VAL A 605 -7.90 32.46 13.69
C VAL A 605 -8.74 33.61 13.13
N SER A 606 -8.25 34.84 13.28
CA SER A 606 -8.94 36.02 12.74
C SER A 606 -8.82 36.07 11.22
N LEU A 607 -7.64 35.77 10.67
CA LEU A 607 -7.40 35.80 9.23
C LEU A 607 -8.22 34.77 8.45
N THR A 608 -8.51 33.60 9.03
CA THR A 608 -9.32 32.54 8.41
C THR A 608 -10.81 32.88 8.33
N ALA A 609 -11.26 33.90 9.09
CA ALA A 609 -12.64 34.38 9.05
C ALA A 609 -12.96 35.21 7.79
N PHE A 610 -11.94 35.63 7.04
CA PHE A 610 -12.07 36.38 5.80
C PHE A 610 -11.58 35.55 4.61
N THR A 611 -12.28 35.63 3.47
CA THR A 611 -11.87 34.94 2.24
C THR A 611 -11.27 35.95 1.27
N PHE A 612 -9.96 35.86 1.04
CA PHE A 612 -9.25 36.78 0.14
C PHE A 612 -9.40 36.37 -1.34
N ASP A 613 -9.23 37.31 -2.26
CA ASP A 613 -9.19 36.95 -3.70
C ASP A 613 -7.85 36.33 -4.07
N TYR A 614 -6.75 36.93 -3.62
CA TYR A 614 -5.41 36.36 -3.72
C TYR A 614 -4.66 36.42 -2.39
N ILE A 615 -3.80 35.43 -2.17
CA ILE A 615 -2.74 35.52 -1.17
C ILE A 615 -1.39 35.43 -1.88
N PHE A 616 -0.52 36.40 -1.62
CA PHE A 616 0.87 36.43 -2.06
C PHE A 616 1.78 36.21 -0.85
N LEU A 617 2.66 35.22 -0.93
CA LEU A 617 3.73 35.00 0.04
C LEU A 617 5.05 35.51 -0.56
N ASP A 618 5.53 36.66 -0.10
CA ASP A 618 6.83 37.18 -0.50
C ASP A 618 7.94 36.60 0.36
N GLU A 619 9.11 36.36 -0.22
CA GLU A 619 10.21 35.62 0.43
C GLU A 619 9.68 34.29 1.01
N SER A 620 8.99 33.51 0.17
CA SER A 620 8.27 32.31 0.56
C SER A 620 9.14 31.17 1.10
N GLN A 621 10.48 31.30 1.09
CA GLN A 621 11.38 30.42 1.84
C GLN A 621 11.09 30.43 3.36
N ASN A 622 10.34 31.41 3.86
CA ASN A 622 9.84 31.43 5.24
C ASN A 622 8.88 30.26 5.58
N ILE A 623 8.30 29.60 4.58
CA ILE A 623 7.44 28.42 4.73
C ILE A 623 8.09 27.12 4.25
N LYS A 624 9.41 27.10 3.97
CA LYS A 624 10.13 25.97 3.37
C LYS A 624 9.99 24.62 4.10
N ASN A 625 9.72 24.65 5.41
CA ASN A 625 9.55 23.45 6.23
C ASN A 625 8.05 23.13 6.44
N PRO A 626 7.52 22.03 5.86
CA PRO A 626 6.12 21.60 6.03
C PRO A 626 5.71 21.29 7.48
N SER A 627 6.66 21.08 8.38
CA SER A 627 6.39 20.82 9.80
C SER A 627 6.29 22.09 10.64
N SER A 628 6.67 23.25 10.09
CA SER A 628 6.71 24.52 10.81
C SER A 628 5.32 25.09 11.09
N GLN A 629 5.18 25.86 12.18
CA GLN A 629 3.95 26.59 12.48
C GLN A 629 3.58 27.59 11.38
N ARG A 630 4.59 28.25 10.76
CA ARG A 630 4.38 29.19 9.64
C ARG A 630 3.74 28.51 8.44
N PHE A 631 4.24 27.34 8.04
CA PHE A 631 3.64 26.58 6.94
C PHE A 631 2.21 26.16 7.27
N LYS A 632 1.98 25.60 8.46
CA LYS A 632 0.62 25.19 8.90
C LYS A 632 -0.36 26.37 8.91
N ALA A 633 0.06 27.54 9.42
CA ALA A 633 -0.77 28.73 9.40
C ALA A 633 -1.06 29.22 7.97
N ALA A 634 -0.05 29.25 7.09
CA ALA A 634 -0.25 29.63 5.69
C ALA A 634 -1.26 28.72 4.97
N GLN A 635 -1.24 27.41 5.25
CA GLN A 635 -2.18 26.44 4.68
C GLN A 635 -3.64 26.70 5.07
N LEU A 636 -3.89 27.23 6.28
CA LEU A 636 -5.23 27.50 6.78
C LEU A 636 -5.88 28.73 6.11
N LEU A 637 -5.10 29.62 5.49
CA LEU A 637 -5.65 30.83 4.89
C LEU A 637 -6.58 30.50 3.71
N HIS A 638 -7.73 31.18 3.66
CA HIS A 638 -8.74 31.03 2.62
C HIS A 638 -8.56 32.08 1.53
N ALA A 639 -8.37 31.63 0.28
CA ALA A 639 -8.39 32.50 -0.88
C ALA A 639 -8.76 31.77 -2.16
N ARG A 640 -9.23 32.50 -3.19
CA ARG A 640 -9.47 31.92 -4.52
C ARG A 640 -8.19 31.35 -5.11
N ASN A 641 -7.13 32.16 -5.17
CA ASN A 641 -5.83 31.76 -5.75
C ASN A 641 -4.66 32.16 -4.84
N LYS A 642 -3.54 31.45 -4.94
CA LYS A 642 -2.36 31.60 -4.07
C LYS A 642 -1.07 31.64 -4.89
N ILE A 643 -0.22 32.64 -4.64
CA ILE A 643 1.06 32.81 -5.34
C ILE A 643 2.20 32.87 -4.34
N THR A 644 3.29 32.16 -4.62
CA THR A 644 4.54 32.28 -3.87
C THR A 644 5.56 33.07 -4.68
N LEU A 645 6.26 33.99 -4.01
CA LEU A 645 7.34 34.78 -4.59
C LEU A 645 8.64 34.39 -3.89
N SER A 646 9.64 33.97 -4.66
CA SER A 646 10.96 33.64 -4.12
C SER A 646 12.07 34.04 -5.08
N GLY A 647 13.14 34.62 -4.56
CA GLY A 647 14.38 34.83 -5.33
C GLY A 647 15.27 33.58 -5.37
N THR A 648 15.01 32.62 -4.50
CA THR A 648 15.78 31.39 -4.34
C THR A 648 14.81 30.22 -4.14
N PRO A 649 13.97 29.92 -5.15
CA PRO A 649 12.84 28.99 -5.02
C PRO A 649 13.24 27.60 -4.52
N PHE A 650 14.48 27.18 -4.80
CA PHE A 650 14.99 25.83 -4.60
C PHE A 650 16.40 25.89 -4.03
N GLU A 651 16.53 26.26 -2.75
CA GLU A 651 17.87 26.41 -2.19
C GLU A 651 18.58 25.07 -2.02
N ASN A 652 17.94 24.03 -1.44
CA ASN A 652 18.69 22.80 -1.10
C ASN A 652 17.87 21.50 -0.95
N ASN A 653 16.54 21.52 -0.93
CA ASN A 653 15.74 20.31 -0.66
C ASN A 653 14.45 20.26 -1.49
N VAL A 654 14.10 19.07 -1.99
CA VAL A 654 12.82 18.79 -2.65
C VAL A 654 11.61 19.10 -1.75
N TRP A 655 11.79 19.08 -0.43
CA TRP A 655 10.77 19.50 0.53
C TRP A 655 10.46 21.00 0.50
N ASP A 656 11.43 21.83 0.13
CA ASP A 656 11.20 23.27 -0.03
C ASP A 656 10.21 23.50 -1.18
N LEU A 657 10.44 22.80 -2.29
CA LEU A 657 9.56 22.78 -3.46
C LEU A 657 8.17 22.27 -3.11
N TYR A 658 8.08 21.16 -2.36
CA TYR A 658 6.81 20.68 -1.86
C TYR A 658 6.06 21.74 -1.05
N ALA A 659 6.74 22.43 -0.14
CA ALA A 659 6.10 23.46 0.68
C ALA A 659 5.55 24.62 -0.17
N GLN A 660 6.29 25.07 -1.19
CA GLN A 660 5.83 26.12 -2.10
C GLN A 660 4.53 25.71 -2.82
N PHE A 661 4.54 24.54 -3.45
CA PHE A 661 3.40 24.09 -4.26
C PHE A 661 2.24 23.55 -3.44
N ALA A 662 2.49 22.97 -2.26
CA ALA A 662 1.40 22.62 -1.34
C ALA A 662 0.60 23.86 -0.92
N PHE A 663 1.23 25.04 -0.89
CA PHE A 663 0.52 26.31 -0.66
C PHE A 663 -0.07 26.90 -1.94
N ALA A 664 0.75 27.07 -2.99
CA ALA A 664 0.33 27.75 -4.22
C ALA A 664 -0.70 26.94 -5.02
N CYS A 665 -0.49 25.63 -5.15
CA CYS A 665 -1.33 24.70 -5.90
C CYS A 665 -1.67 23.48 -5.03
N PRO A 666 -2.54 23.62 -4.01
CA PRO A 666 -2.88 22.52 -3.10
C PRO A 666 -3.30 21.26 -3.88
N GLY A 667 -2.73 20.12 -3.49
CA GLY A 667 -2.96 18.83 -4.13
C GLY A 667 -2.08 18.51 -5.34
N LEU A 668 -1.45 19.48 -6.03
CA LEU A 668 -0.57 19.22 -7.20
C LEU A 668 0.47 18.12 -6.95
N LEU A 669 1.07 18.12 -5.75
CA LEU A 669 2.11 17.17 -5.38
C LEU A 669 1.61 16.02 -4.49
N GLY A 670 0.29 15.87 -4.36
CA GLY A 670 -0.37 14.89 -3.50
C GLY A 670 -0.12 15.12 -2.01
N SER A 671 -0.40 14.10 -1.20
CA SER A 671 -0.15 14.16 0.24
C SER A 671 1.34 14.19 0.58
N ARG A 672 1.68 14.63 1.80
CA ARG A 672 3.07 14.60 2.30
C ARG A 672 3.70 13.21 2.20
N GLN A 673 2.93 12.15 2.49
CA GLN A 673 3.42 10.78 2.43
C GLN A 673 3.66 10.35 0.98
N TYR A 674 2.73 10.66 0.07
CA TYR A 674 2.92 10.40 -1.35
C TYR A 674 4.16 11.10 -1.90
N PHE A 675 4.32 12.40 -1.63
CA PHE A 675 5.48 13.15 -2.09
C PHE A 675 6.78 12.55 -1.56
N ARG A 676 6.79 12.12 -0.29
CA ARG A 676 7.93 11.43 0.32
C ARG A 676 8.32 10.18 -0.47
N ASP A 677 7.37 9.32 -0.75
CA ASP A 677 7.63 7.98 -1.30
C ASP A 677 7.93 8.02 -2.81
N ILE A 678 7.28 8.91 -3.55
CA ILE A 678 7.41 8.99 -5.02
C ILE A 678 8.52 9.95 -5.48
N PHE A 679 8.76 11.03 -4.74
CA PHE A 679 9.75 12.04 -5.13
C PHE A 679 10.88 12.14 -4.13
N ALA A 680 10.62 12.44 -2.85
CA ALA A 680 11.69 12.80 -1.92
C ALA A 680 12.69 11.66 -1.65
N ILE A 681 12.22 10.43 -1.40
CA ILE A 681 13.08 9.25 -1.18
C ILE A 681 13.80 8.85 -2.48
N PRO A 682 13.10 8.67 -3.63
CA PRO A 682 13.76 8.38 -4.91
C PRO A 682 14.83 9.40 -5.31
N ILE A 683 14.58 10.70 -5.11
CA ILE A 683 15.52 11.77 -5.45
C ILE A 683 16.66 11.83 -4.43
N GLY A 684 16.35 11.85 -3.14
CA GLY A 684 17.33 12.03 -2.08
C GLY A 684 18.24 10.82 -1.85
N LYS A 685 17.66 9.62 -1.73
CA LYS A 685 18.40 8.39 -1.38
C LYS A 685 18.93 7.67 -2.63
N PHE A 686 18.11 7.58 -3.67
CA PHE A 686 18.41 6.78 -4.86
C PHE A 686 18.88 7.61 -6.06
N LYS A 687 18.90 8.95 -5.95
CA LYS A 687 19.29 9.88 -7.03
C LYS A 687 18.58 9.60 -8.36
N SER A 688 17.31 9.22 -8.30
CA SER A 688 16.52 8.81 -9.46
C SER A 688 16.26 9.99 -10.40
N LYS A 689 16.90 9.98 -11.57
CA LYS A 689 16.67 10.98 -12.63
C LYS A 689 15.22 10.95 -13.12
N ARG A 690 14.63 9.76 -13.27
CA ARG A 690 13.22 9.59 -13.67
C ARG A 690 12.25 10.32 -12.73
N ALA A 691 12.51 10.30 -11.41
CA ALA A 691 11.68 11.01 -10.44
C ALA A 691 11.85 12.53 -10.53
N ILE A 692 13.07 13.02 -10.81
CA ILE A 692 13.34 14.45 -11.06
C ILE A 692 12.61 14.92 -12.31
N ASP A 693 12.72 14.18 -13.42
CA ASP A 693 12.09 14.53 -14.69
C ASP A 693 10.56 14.54 -14.57
N ALA A 694 9.98 13.54 -13.88
CA ALA A 694 8.56 13.47 -13.59
C ALA A 694 8.09 14.67 -12.73
N LEU A 695 8.84 15.02 -11.69
CA LEU A 695 8.52 16.17 -10.83
C LEU A 695 8.59 17.48 -11.61
N SER A 696 9.66 17.68 -12.39
CA SER A 696 9.89 18.86 -13.23
C SER A 696 8.77 19.06 -14.23
N LYS A 697 8.40 18.01 -14.97
CA LYS A 697 7.28 18.05 -15.93
C LYS A 697 5.97 18.41 -15.25
N LYS A 698 5.74 17.94 -14.02
CA LYS A 698 4.51 18.19 -13.26
C LYS A 698 4.39 19.64 -12.79
N ILE A 699 5.49 20.26 -12.38
CA ILE A 699 5.48 21.64 -11.86
C ILE A 699 5.69 22.71 -12.93
N ALA A 700 6.25 22.36 -14.10
CA ALA A 700 6.67 23.31 -15.12
C ALA A 700 5.64 24.39 -15.48
N PRO A 701 4.33 24.10 -15.61
CA PRO A 701 3.35 25.14 -15.95
C PRO A 701 3.10 26.15 -14.82
N PHE A 702 3.38 25.75 -13.57
CA PHE A 702 3.06 26.50 -12.36
C PHE A 702 4.27 27.22 -11.77
N ILE A 703 5.40 27.23 -12.48
CA ILE A 703 6.58 28.00 -12.10
C ILE A 703 7.08 28.87 -13.25
N LEU A 704 7.30 30.14 -12.94
CA LEU A 704 8.04 31.05 -13.80
C LEU A 704 9.35 31.43 -13.12
N ARG A 705 10.49 30.99 -13.68
CA ARG A 705 11.83 31.29 -13.19
C ARG A 705 12.67 31.89 -14.31
N ARG A 706 13.27 33.05 -14.04
CA ARG A 706 14.17 33.75 -14.97
C ARG A 706 15.36 34.31 -14.23
N THR A 707 16.53 34.26 -14.87
CA THR A 707 17.77 34.80 -14.30
C THR A 707 18.06 36.21 -14.80
N LYS A 708 18.86 36.99 -14.04
CA LYS A 708 19.29 38.32 -14.49
C LYS A 708 20.03 38.30 -15.83
N GLN A 709 20.82 37.25 -16.07
CA GLN A 709 21.60 37.07 -17.30
C GLN A 709 20.70 36.80 -18.51
N GLU A 710 19.61 36.04 -18.32
CA GLU A 710 18.64 35.76 -19.39
C GLU A 710 17.87 37.00 -19.83
N VAL A 711 17.68 37.99 -18.95
CA VAL A 711 16.69 39.05 -19.15
C VAL A 711 17.22 40.50 -19.16
N SER A 712 18.50 40.74 -18.82
CA SER A 712 19.03 42.10 -18.69
C SER A 712 20.44 42.24 -19.29
N GLN A 713 20.52 42.94 -20.43
CA GLN A 713 21.80 43.43 -20.99
C GLN A 713 22.26 44.77 -20.36
N GLU A 714 21.45 45.38 -19.49
CA GLU A 714 21.67 46.73 -18.92
C GLU A 714 22.42 46.75 -17.58
N LEU A 715 22.71 45.60 -16.98
CA LEU A 715 23.39 45.58 -15.68
C LEU A 715 24.91 45.77 -15.88
N PRO A 716 25.56 46.64 -15.09
CA PRO A 716 27.00 46.86 -15.18
C PRO A 716 27.78 45.59 -14.78
N GLU A 717 29.08 45.54 -15.07
CA GLU A 717 29.87 44.35 -14.73
C GLU A 717 29.92 44.12 -13.21
N LYS A 718 29.76 42.84 -12.81
CA LYS A 718 29.95 42.39 -11.43
C LYS A 718 31.26 41.62 -11.33
N THR A 719 32.18 42.13 -10.52
CA THR A 719 33.46 41.47 -10.23
C THR A 719 33.42 40.83 -8.86
N GLU A 720 33.58 39.52 -8.79
CA GLU A 720 33.71 38.79 -7.53
C GLU A 720 35.17 38.38 -7.30
N MET A 721 35.71 38.67 -6.12
CA MET A 721 37.08 38.32 -5.75
C MET A 721 37.16 37.79 -4.32
N VAL A 722 38.12 36.88 -4.09
CA VAL A 722 38.47 36.38 -2.77
C VAL A 722 39.73 37.09 -2.30
N LEU A 723 39.67 37.71 -1.13
CA LEU A 723 40.80 38.36 -0.48
C LEU A 723 41.27 37.47 0.68
N TYR A 724 42.45 36.88 0.52
CA TYR A 724 43.03 36.03 1.54
C TYR A 724 43.67 36.86 2.65
N CYS A 725 43.29 36.59 3.89
CA CYS A 725 43.79 37.25 5.09
C CYS A 725 44.76 36.33 5.84
N THR A 726 45.94 36.85 6.18
CA THR A 726 46.93 36.14 6.99
C THR A 726 46.70 36.44 8.47
N MET A 727 46.60 35.41 9.30
CA MET A 727 46.51 35.57 10.76
C MET A 727 47.82 36.08 11.35
N SER A 728 47.74 36.88 12.42
CA SER A 728 48.90 37.18 13.27
C SER A 728 49.44 35.90 13.92
N ALA A 729 50.69 35.93 14.39
CA ALA A 729 51.30 34.75 15.03
C ALA A 729 50.52 34.30 16.28
N GLY A 730 50.06 35.25 17.10
CA GLY A 730 49.22 34.96 18.27
C GLY A 730 47.85 34.41 17.90
N GLN A 731 47.16 35.02 16.92
CA GLN A 731 45.88 34.51 16.40
C GLN A 731 46.02 33.07 15.85
N ARG A 732 47.11 32.78 15.12
CA ARG A 732 47.38 31.45 14.56
C ARG A 732 47.63 30.41 15.65
N ALA A 733 48.34 30.77 16.71
CA ALA A 733 48.59 29.87 17.84
C ALA A 733 47.30 29.49 18.55
N LEU A 734 46.42 30.47 18.81
CA LEU A 734 45.11 30.26 19.42
C LEU A 734 44.20 29.38 18.53
N TYR A 735 44.14 29.69 17.24
CA TYR A 735 43.38 28.90 16.27
C TYR A 735 43.84 27.43 16.25
N SER A 736 45.15 27.20 16.12
CA SER A 736 45.71 25.85 16.03
C SER A 736 45.50 25.03 17.32
N GLN A 737 45.52 25.69 18.48
CA GLN A 737 45.24 25.05 19.75
C GLN A 737 43.77 24.58 19.81
N GLU A 738 42.83 25.44 19.44
CA GLU A 738 41.41 25.12 19.44
C GLU A 738 41.04 24.10 18.36
N GLU A 739 41.66 24.16 17.19
CA GLU A 739 41.51 23.18 16.13
C GLU A 739 41.94 21.79 16.60
N ARG A 740 43.08 21.68 17.30
CA ARG A 740 43.58 20.41 17.86
C ARG A 740 42.63 19.85 18.91
N LYS A 741 42.24 20.67 19.91
CA LYS A 741 41.23 20.30 20.92
C LYS A 741 39.95 19.79 20.26
N PHE A 742 39.50 20.47 19.21
CA PHE A 742 38.29 20.09 18.50
C PHE A 742 38.47 18.77 17.73
N ARG A 743 39.58 18.60 17.03
CA ARG A 743 39.93 17.37 16.30
C ARG A 743 40.01 16.15 17.23
N ASP A 744 40.65 16.30 18.38
CA ASP A 744 40.78 15.23 19.38
C ASP A 744 39.42 14.83 19.97
N ARG A 745 38.51 15.79 20.12
CA ARG A 745 37.14 15.49 20.56
C ARG A 745 36.32 14.75 19.49
N ILE A 746 36.45 15.12 18.23
CA ILE A 746 35.75 14.44 17.12
C ILE A 746 36.32 13.04 16.88
N SER A 747 37.60 12.81 17.14
CA SER A 747 38.21 11.49 16.97
C SER A 747 37.64 10.41 17.90
N ALA A 748 37.03 10.82 19.01
CA ALA A 748 36.34 9.95 19.93
C ALA A 748 34.91 9.55 19.50
N TYR A 749 34.31 10.18 18.47
CA TYR A 749 32.92 9.96 18.07
C TYR A 749 32.79 9.01 16.89
N THR A 750 31.86 8.05 16.92
CA THR A 750 31.49 7.27 15.72
C THR A 750 30.54 8.06 14.81
N ASP A 751 30.29 7.59 13.58
CA ASP A 751 29.30 8.21 12.68
C ASP A 751 27.90 8.26 13.33
N ASP A 752 27.53 7.25 14.11
CA ASP A 752 26.25 7.18 14.85
C ASP A 752 26.17 8.19 16.01
N ASP A 753 27.31 8.71 16.47
CA ASP A 753 27.38 9.68 17.57
C ASP A 753 27.30 11.14 17.09
N ILE A 754 27.55 11.39 15.79
CA ILE A 754 27.51 12.74 15.21
C ILE A 754 26.14 13.40 15.39
N PRO A 755 25.00 12.75 15.07
CA PRO A 755 23.68 13.35 15.29
C PRO A 755 23.42 13.64 16.78
N LYS A 756 23.92 12.80 17.70
CA LYS A 756 23.75 12.97 19.15
C LYS A 756 24.54 14.16 19.69
N HIS A 757 25.70 14.46 19.09
CA HIS A 757 26.59 15.53 19.52
C HIS A 757 26.59 16.76 18.61
N ALA A 758 25.64 16.86 17.66
CA ALA A 758 25.59 17.92 16.65
C ALA A 758 25.73 19.34 17.23
N LEU A 759 25.08 19.64 18.37
CA LEU A 759 25.20 20.94 19.04
C LEU A 759 26.63 21.26 19.49
N ASN A 760 27.36 20.28 20.04
CA ASN A 760 28.75 20.46 20.48
C ASN A 760 29.70 20.65 19.30
N ILE A 761 29.41 19.97 18.18
CA ILE A 761 30.16 20.09 16.93
C ILE A 761 29.96 21.50 16.35
N LEU A 762 28.71 21.98 16.26
CA LEU A 762 28.39 23.34 15.84
C LEU A 762 29.08 24.40 16.71
N LYS A 763 29.12 24.21 18.04
CA LYS A 763 29.84 25.11 18.95
C LYS A 763 31.34 25.17 18.62
N GLY A 764 31.97 24.03 18.33
CA GLY A 764 33.38 23.95 17.94
C GLY A 764 33.68 24.65 16.62
N LEU A 765 32.90 24.35 15.57
CA LEU A 765 33.02 25.01 14.26
C LEU A 765 32.79 26.53 14.36
N THR A 766 31.81 26.95 15.18
CA THR A 766 31.54 28.38 15.42
C THR A 766 32.71 29.05 16.12
N ARG A 767 33.35 28.40 17.10
CA ARG A 767 34.53 28.94 17.80
C ARG A 767 35.71 29.13 16.84
N LEU A 768 35.99 28.17 15.96
CA LEU A 768 37.03 28.32 14.93
C LEU A 768 36.75 29.49 13.98
N ARG A 769 35.49 29.68 13.56
CA ARG A 769 35.08 30.82 12.72
C ARG A 769 35.20 32.16 13.44
N LEU A 770 34.86 32.22 14.73
CA LEU A 770 35.09 33.42 15.55
C LEU A 770 36.58 33.77 15.63
N LEU A 771 37.45 32.77 15.83
CA LEU A 771 38.90 32.96 15.85
C LEU A 771 39.47 33.38 14.50
N CYS A 772 38.87 32.96 13.38
CA CYS A 772 39.22 33.49 12.04
C CYS A 772 38.93 34.99 11.95
N ASN A 773 37.81 35.44 12.50
CA ASN A 773 37.44 36.85 12.49
C ASN A 773 38.27 37.69 13.45
N SER A 774 38.35 37.33 14.73
CA SER A 774 39.20 38.01 15.69
C SER A 774 39.33 37.20 16.99
N PRO A 775 40.54 37.09 17.59
CA PRO A 775 40.73 36.51 18.92
C PRO A 775 39.82 37.12 19.99
N ALA A 776 39.54 38.44 19.88
CA ALA A 776 38.69 39.16 20.82
C ALA A 776 37.23 38.70 20.83
N LEU A 777 36.80 37.86 19.88
CA LEU A 777 35.43 37.34 19.81
C LEU A 777 35.25 36.00 20.53
N ALA A 778 36.32 35.30 20.90
CA ALA A 778 36.29 33.97 21.52
C ALA A 778 36.37 34.01 23.07
N LYS A 779 35.71 35.01 23.70
CA LYS A 779 35.90 35.51 25.08
C LYS A 779 35.67 34.57 26.27
N ASP A 780 35.62 33.25 26.11
CA ASP A 780 35.38 32.33 27.25
C ASP A 780 36.60 32.22 28.22
N GLU A 781 37.80 32.71 27.86
CA GLU A 781 39.04 32.57 28.69
C GLU A 781 39.95 33.83 28.70
N GLY A 782 39.35 35.02 28.80
CA GLY A 782 40.09 36.30 28.87
C GLY A 782 40.22 37.01 27.52
N ALA A 783 40.17 38.34 27.53
CA ALA A 783 40.34 39.12 26.30
C ALA A 783 41.80 39.02 25.83
N SER A 784 42.02 38.31 24.73
CA SER A 784 43.30 38.35 24.04
C SER A 784 43.43 39.70 23.34
N GLU A 785 44.50 40.45 23.66
CA GLU A 785 44.88 41.70 22.98
C GLU A 785 45.51 41.48 21.60
N GLU A 786 45.55 40.22 21.14
CA GLU A 786 46.14 39.84 19.86
C GLU A 786 45.37 40.45 18.68
N THR A 787 46.13 40.90 17.67
CA THR A 787 45.59 41.58 16.50
C THR A 787 44.83 40.61 15.59
N SER A 788 43.78 41.13 14.94
CA SER A 788 43.01 40.38 13.94
C SER A 788 43.52 40.70 12.54
N GLY A 789 44.16 39.70 11.91
CA GLY A 789 44.67 39.86 10.54
C GLY A 789 43.57 40.16 9.52
N LYS A 790 42.34 39.69 9.77
CA LYS A 790 41.19 39.97 8.91
C LYS A 790 40.68 41.40 9.07
N LEU A 791 40.59 41.89 10.30
CA LEU A 791 40.21 43.28 10.58
C LEU A 791 41.23 44.25 9.97
N ASP A 792 42.53 43.97 10.14
CA ASP A 792 43.61 44.78 9.57
C ASP A 792 43.51 44.83 8.04
N THR A 793 43.37 43.68 7.39
CA THR A 793 43.22 43.57 5.92
C THR A 793 41.98 44.33 5.43
N LEU A 794 40.84 44.21 6.14
CA LEU A 794 39.60 44.91 5.78
C LEU A 794 39.78 46.42 5.81
N ILE A 795 40.37 46.94 6.89
CA ILE A 795 40.53 48.37 7.12
C ILE A 795 41.56 48.95 6.14
N GLU A 796 42.68 48.26 5.91
CA GLU A 796 43.65 48.62 4.87
C GLU A 796 42.98 48.71 3.49
N ARG A 797 42.11 47.75 3.17
CA ARG A 797 41.39 47.74 1.90
C ARG A 797 40.37 48.87 1.80
N ILE A 798 39.62 49.16 2.86
CA ILE A 798 38.66 50.27 2.89
C ILE A 798 39.39 51.61 2.79
N SER A 799 40.52 51.76 3.46
CA SER A 799 41.33 52.99 3.45
C SER A 799 42.02 53.24 2.11
N SER A 800 42.44 52.18 1.40
CA SER A 800 43.06 52.30 0.07
C SER A 800 42.06 52.62 -1.06
N LEU A 801 40.77 52.36 -0.87
CA LEU A 801 39.74 52.75 -1.85
C LEU A 801 39.57 54.28 -1.90
N HIS A 802 39.25 54.81 -3.07
CA HIS A 802 38.92 56.23 -3.22
C HIS A 802 37.70 56.63 -2.34
N LYS A 803 37.67 57.87 -1.83
CA LYS A 803 36.64 58.32 -0.87
C LYS A 803 35.22 58.36 -1.44
N ASN A 804 35.08 58.43 -2.77
CA ASN A 804 33.79 58.49 -3.47
C ASN A 804 33.06 57.15 -3.57
N HIS A 805 33.71 56.04 -3.20
CA HIS A 805 33.07 54.72 -3.16
C HIS A 805 32.30 54.54 -1.85
N LYS A 806 31.05 54.06 -1.97
CA LYS A 806 30.19 53.72 -0.83
C LYS A 806 30.22 52.21 -0.62
N ILE A 807 30.44 51.80 0.63
CA ILE A 807 30.87 50.44 0.96
C ILE A 807 29.84 49.78 1.86
N LEU A 808 29.41 48.57 1.50
CA LEU A 808 28.65 47.68 2.38
C LEU A 808 29.60 46.66 3.02
N VAL A 809 29.46 46.43 4.33
CA VAL A 809 30.24 45.41 5.06
C VAL A 809 29.27 44.47 5.76
N PHE A 810 29.31 43.20 5.37
CA PHE A 810 28.46 42.15 5.92
C PHE A 810 29.25 41.20 6.82
N SER A 811 28.67 40.89 7.97
CA SER A 811 29.15 39.84 8.88
C SER A 811 27.98 39.10 9.51
N GLN A 812 28.13 37.81 9.81
CA GLN A 812 27.13 37.07 10.59
C GLN A 812 27.18 37.41 12.08
N PHE A 813 28.32 37.87 12.58
CA PHE A 813 28.54 38.14 13.99
C PHE A 813 28.42 39.63 14.26
N VAL A 814 27.39 40.03 15.00
CA VAL A 814 27.20 41.45 15.36
C VAL A 814 28.40 41.98 16.14
N SER A 815 29.01 41.15 16.98
CA SER A 815 30.24 41.49 17.71
C SER A 815 31.44 41.78 16.79
N MET A 816 31.52 41.17 15.61
CA MET A 816 32.54 41.51 14.61
C MET A 816 32.25 42.88 13.99
N LEU A 817 30.98 43.20 13.71
CA LEU A 817 30.59 44.53 13.24
C LEU A 817 30.92 45.61 14.28
N ASP A 818 30.74 45.31 15.57
CA ASP A 818 31.10 46.22 16.66
C ASP A 818 32.62 46.53 16.64
N LEU A 819 33.48 45.51 16.47
CA LEU A 819 34.93 45.71 16.34
C LEU A 819 35.31 46.50 15.08
N ILE A 820 34.66 46.22 13.95
CA ILE A 820 34.90 46.95 12.71
C ILE A 820 34.52 48.42 12.87
N ARG A 821 33.39 48.71 13.53
CA ARG A 821 32.95 50.08 13.81
C ARG A 821 33.97 50.84 14.64
N GLU A 822 34.45 50.27 15.74
CA GLU A 822 35.46 50.88 16.61
C GLU A 822 36.75 51.20 15.83
N ARG A 823 37.17 50.27 14.96
CA ARG A 823 38.35 50.47 14.12
C ARG A 823 38.14 51.54 13.04
N LEU A 824 36.95 51.62 12.44
CA LEU A 824 36.57 52.68 11.49
C LEU A 824 36.53 54.06 12.17
N GLU A 825 36.04 54.15 13.40
CA GLU A 825 36.04 55.39 14.20
C GLU A 825 37.48 55.86 14.47
N THR A 826 38.38 54.95 14.82
CA THR A 826 39.81 55.24 15.04
C THR A 826 40.49 55.79 13.77
N GLU A 827 40.09 55.31 12.59
CA GLU A 827 40.59 55.75 11.28
C GLU A 827 39.84 56.97 10.71
N ASN A 828 38.94 57.59 11.49
CA ASN A 828 38.09 58.71 11.08
C ASN A 828 37.21 58.44 9.84
N ILE A 829 36.68 57.22 9.72
CA ILE A 829 35.77 56.82 8.64
C ILE A 829 34.34 56.75 9.17
N THR A 830 33.51 57.70 8.75
CA THR A 830 32.09 57.75 9.13
C THR A 830 31.35 56.51 8.63
N SER A 831 30.68 55.82 9.56
CA SER A 831 29.94 54.61 9.27
C SER A 831 28.56 54.62 9.93
N THR A 832 27.65 53.79 9.43
CA THR A 832 26.36 53.51 10.06
C THR A 832 26.14 52.00 10.16
N MET A 833 25.24 51.56 11.04
CA MET A 833 25.07 50.15 11.35
C MET A 833 23.60 49.72 11.44
N LEU A 834 23.28 48.59 10.79
CA LEU A 834 21.96 47.95 10.83
C LEU A 834 22.06 46.51 11.37
N THR A 835 21.49 46.29 12.55
CA THR A 835 21.41 44.98 13.21
C THR A 835 19.95 44.57 13.42
N GLY A 836 19.70 43.38 13.97
CA GLY A 836 18.35 42.94 14.34
C GLY A 836 17.71 43.79 15.44
N LYS A 837 18.52 44.52 16.24
CA LYS A 837 18.06 45.38 17.35
C LYS A 837 17.83 46.84 16.93
N SER A 838 18.19 47.22 15.71
CA SER A 838 18.06 48.60 15.24
C SER A 838 16.59 49.05 15.17
N VAL A 839 16.29 50.18 15.81
CA VAL A 839 14.99 50.87 15.76
C VAL A 839 15.03 51.94 14.66
N LYS A 840 13.89 52.29 14.03
CA LYS A 840 13.80 53.26 12.92
C LYS A 840 14.72 52.92 11.72
N ARG A 841 14.67 51.66 11.28
CA ARG A 841 15.52 51.09 10.21
C ARG A 841 15.50 51.90 8.92
N GLU A 842 14.34 52.42 8.52
CA GLU A 842 14.17 53.25 7.33
C GLU A 842 15.04 54.51 7.36
N LYS A 843 15.09 55.20 8.50
CA LYS A 843 15.91 56.41 8.63
C LYS A 843 17.39 56.10 8.46
N ILE A 844 17.85 54.96 8.98
CA ILE A 844 19.25 54.51 8.80
C ILE A 844 19.55 54.25 7.32
N ILE A 845 18.65 53.56 6.63
CA ILE A 845 18.81 53.23 5.21
C ILE A 845 18.75 54.49 4.34
N SER A 846 17.77 55.37 4.58
CA SER A 846 17.63 56.64 3.87
C SER A 846 18.87 57.50 4.05
N ASN A 847 19.35 57.63 5.29
CA ASN A 847 20.56 58.41 5.58
C ASN A 847 21.76 57.89 4.77
N PHE A 848 22.01 56.58 4.73
CA PHE A 848 23.11 56.04 3.93
C PHE A 848 22.97 56.32 2.42
N GLN A 849 21.75 56.29 1.90
CA GLN A 849 21.50 56.56 0.48
C GLN A 849 21.66 58.04 0.12
N THR A 850 21.23 58.96 0.98
CA THR A 850 21.18 60.40 0.68
C THR A 850 22.36 61.21 1.24
N ASP A 851 23.00 60.75 2.31
CA ASP A 851 24.10 61.45 2.97
C ASP A 851 25.45 60.92 2.46
N ASP A 852 26.21 61.76 1.76
CA ASP A 852 27.51 61.40 1.19
C ASP A 852 28.65 61.40 2.21
N SER A 853 28.43 61.91 3.44
CA SER A 853 29.41 61.79 4.52
C SER A 853 29.51 60.37 5.07
N ILE A 854 28.44 59.57 4.98
CA ILE A 854 28.41 58.19 5.46
C ILE A 854 29.00 57.26 4.41
N ARG A 855 30.26 56.89 4.58
CA ARG A 855 31.01 56.08 3.62
C ARG A 855 30.75 54.58 3.74
N VAL A 856 30.62 54.08 4.96
CA VAL A 856 30.53 52.62 5.25
C VAL A 856 29.21 52.26 5.91
N PHE A 857 28.54 51.21 5.42
CA PHE A 857 27.34 50.65 6.03
C PHE A 857 27.60 49.22 6.53
N LEU A 858 27.63 49.06 7.86
CA LEU A 858 27.79 47.79 8.55
C LEU A 858 26.43 47.10 8.69
N ILE A 859 26.28 45.91 8.12
CA ILE A 859 24.99 45.20 8.08
C ILE A 859 25.18 43.77 8.57
N SER A 860 24.41 43.34 9.56
CA SER A 860 24.44 41.91 9.93
C SER A 860 23.76 41.08 8.84
N LEU A 861 24.33 39.93 8.47
CA LEU A 861 23.79 39.08 7.40
C LEU A 861 22.29 38.75 7.62
N LYS A 862 21.88 38.54 8.87
CA LYS A 862 20.45 38.34 9.22
C LYS A 862 19.59 39.58 9.03
N ALA A 863 20.09 40.77 9.37
CA ALA A 863 19.38 42.03 9.18
C ALA A 863 19.32 42.44 7.70
N GLY A 864 20.38 42.09 6.96
CA GLY A 864 20.55 42.35 5.54
C GLY A 864 19.91 41.32 4.61
N GLY A 865 19.42 40.18 5.12
CA GLY A 865 18.76 39.13 4.33
C GLY A 865 17.35 39.48 3.84
N THR A 866 16.79 40.64 4.18
CA THR A 866 15.38 40.97 3.87
C THR A 866 15.26 42.18 2.94
N GLY A 867 14.82 41.98 1.70
CA GLY A 867 14.69 42.89 0.53
C GLY A 867 15.09 44.39 0.53
N LEU A 868 16.15 44.82 1.23
CA LEU A 868 16.61 46.22 1.22
C LEU A 868 17.12 46.66 -0.17
N ASN A 869 16.85 47.90 -0.56
CA ASN A 869 17.41 48.50 -1.77
C ASN A 869 18.59 49.41 -1.40
N LEU A 870 19.81 49.11 -1.86
CA LEU A 870 21.05 49.82 -1.48
C LEU A 870 21.92 50.15 -2.70
N THR A 871 21.32 50.70 -3.75
CA THR A 871 21.98 50.99 -5.03
C THR A 871 23.04 52.10 -4.98
N SER A 872 23.13 52.89 -3.89
CA SER A 872 24.15 53.92 -3.73
C SER A 872 25.57 53.37 -3.54
N ALA A 873 25.69 52.10 -3.10
CA ALA A 873 26.96 51.42 -2.89
C ALA A 873 27.44 50.68 -4.15
N ASP A 874 28.76 50.61 -4.30
CA ASP A 874 29.47 49.96 -5.41
C ASP A 874 30.47 48.89 -4.95
N TYR A 875 30.83 48.88 -3.66
CA TYR A 875 31.65 47.84 -3.04
C TYR A 875 30.87 47.09 -1.97
N VAL A 876 31.05 45.76 -1.93
CA VAL A 876 30.56 44.91 -0.84
C VAL A 876 31.66 44.00 -0.31
N PHE A 877 31.90 44.07 1.00
CA PHE A 877 32.80 43.18 1.72
C PHE A 877 31.98 42.17 2.52
N ILE A 878 32.23 40.89 2.28
CA ILE A 878 31.71 39.78 3.09
C ILE A 878 32.85 39.35 4.01
N VAL A 879 32.77 39.72 5.28
CA VAL A 879 33.84 39.54 6.26
C VAL A 879 34.03 38.07 6.57
N ASP A 880 32.94 37.32 6.73
CA ASP A 880 32.99 35.91 7.08
C ASP A 880 32.15 35.07 6.12
N PRO A 881 32.76 34.07 5.46
CA PRO A 881 32.05 33.21 4.54
C PRO A 881 31.01 32.36 5.28
N TRP A 882 29.83 32.30 4.70
CA TRP A 882 28.68 31.52 5.14
C TRP A 882 28.64 30.15 4.43
N TRP A 883 27.98 29.13 4.98
CA TRP A 883 27.89 27.81 4.34
C TRP A 883 27.02 27.80 3.08
N ASN A 884 25.91 28.54 3.11
CA ASN A 884 24.96 28.73 2.01
C ASN A 884 25.32 29.97 1.15
N SER A 885 25.77 29.75 -0.09
CA SER A 885 26.06 30.82 -1.07
C SER A 885 24.85 31.70 -1.39
N ALA A 886 23.62 31.18 -1.27
CA ALA A 886 22.41 31.94 -1.57
C ALA A 886 22.26 33.17 -0.65
N VAL A 887 22.61 33.04 0.63
CA VAL A 887 22.54 34.15 1.60
C VAL A 887 23.54 35.26 1.24
N GLU A 888 24.74 34.89 0.79
CA GLU A 888 25.75 35.84 0.33
C GLU A 888 25.35 36.52 -0.97
N ASN A 889 24.87 35.74 -1.95
CA ASN A 889 24.39 36.27 -3.22
C ASN A 889 23.21 37.23 -2.97
N GLN A 890 22.32 36.90 -2.05
CA GLN A 890 21.22 37.77 -1.64
C GLN A 890 21.72 39.08 -1.01
N ALA A 891 22.86 39.08 -0.31
CA ALA A 891 23.48 40.29 0.23
C ALA A 891 24.12 41.14 -0.89
N ILE A 892 24.83 40.52 -1.83
CA ILE A 892 25.43 41.19 -3.01
C ILE A 892 24.34 41.80 -3.91
N ASP A 893 23.26 41.07 -4.11
CA ASP A 893 22.10 41.51 -4.90
C ASP A 893 21.29 42.64 -4.23
N ARG A 894 21.74 43.21 -3.10
CA ARG A 894 21.19 44.46 -2.52
C ARG A 894 21.72 45.71 -3.18
N LEU A 895 22.95 45.67 -3.67
CA LEU A 895 23.57 46.74 -4.46
C LEU A 895 23.57 46.41 -5.96
N TYR A 896 23.63 45.13 -6.33
CA TYR A 896 23.56 44.67 -7.73
C TYR A 896 22.10 44.49 -8.18
N ARG A 897 21.40 45.62 -8.35
CA ARG A 897 19.99 45.68 -8.78
C ARG A 897 19.82 46.58 -10.00
N ILE A 898 18.71 46.39 -10.69
CA ILE A 898 18.30 47.27 -11.79
C ILE A 898 18.19 48.71 -11.28
N GLY A 899 18.84 49.64 -11.98
CA GLY A 899 19.04 51.02 -11.54
C GLY A 899 20.45 51.30 -11.00
N GLN A 900 21.29 50.27 -10.82
CA GLN A 900 22.72 50.42 -10.57
C GLN A 900 23.43 50.85 -11.86
N THR A 901 24.15 51.97 -11.80
CA THR A 901 24.95 52.49 -12.93
C THR A 901 26.45 52.25 -12.75
N LYS A 902 26.90 51.90 -11.53
CA LYS A 902 28.31 51.65 -11.22
C LYS A 902 28.63 50.15 -11.28
N ASN A 903 29.85 49.81 -11.70
CA ASN A 903 30.36 48.45 -11.59
C ASN A 903 30.40 48.01 -10.12
N VAL A 904 29.91 46.79 -9.85
CA VAL A 904 29.81 46.27 -8.49
C VAL A 904 30.96 45.33 -8.20
N VAL A 905 31.69 45.58 -7.13
CA VAL A 905 32.80 44.75 -6.68
C VAL A 905 32.44 44.04 -5.38
N ALA A 906 32.37 42.71 -5.43
CA ALA A 906 32.13 41.86 -4.27
C ALA A 906 33.42 41.18 -3.81
N VAL A 907 33.85 41.48 -2.58
CA VAL A 907 35.09 40.98 -1.98
C VAL A 907 34.74 40.06 -0.80
N ARG A 908 35.16 38.81 -0.86
CA ARG A 908 35.02 37.84 0.25
C ARG A 908 36.34 37.71 0.99
N LEU A 909 36.35 38.00 2.30
CA LEU A 909 37.54 37.85 3.13
C LEU A 909 37.61 36.42 3.66
N VAL A 910 38.76 35.77 3.46
CA VAL A 910 38.97 34.35 3.81
C VAL A 910 40.31 34.20 4.52
N CYS A 911 40.31 33.68 5.75
CA CYS A 911 41.56 33.35 6.42
C CYS A 911 42.21 32.11 5.78
N LYS A 912 43.46 32.25 5.32
CA LYS A 912 44.22 31.15 4.68
C LYS A 912 44.54 30.04 5.68
N ASP A 913 44.53 28.77 5.24
CA ASP A 913 44.85 27.60 6.04
C ASP A 913 43.91 27.49 7.27
N THR A 914 42.61 27.74 7.06
CA THR A 914 41.59 27.65 8.10
C THR A 914 40.32 26.97 7.59
N ILE A 915 39.36 26.79 8.50
CA ILE A 915 38.01 26.33 8.19
C ILE A 915 37.33 27.17 7.11
N GLU A 916 37.62 28.48 7.01
CA GLU A 916 36.98 29.35 6.03
C GLU A 916 37.40 29.02 4.59
N GLU A 917 38.67 28.67 4.37
CA GLU A 917 39.15 28.23 3.07
C GLU A 917 38.49 26.92 2.65
N LYS A 918 38.30 25.98 3.60
CA LYS A 918 37.56 24.73 3.35
C LYS A 918 36.09 24.97 3.03
N ILE A 919 35.45 25.93 3.71
CA ILE A 919 34.08 26.36 3.38
C ILE A 919 34.01 26.85 1.92
N MET A 920 35.01 27.62 1.48
CA MET A 920 35.08 28.07 0.09
C MET A 920 35.31 26.91 -0.89
N THR A 921 36.21 25.97 -0.59
CA THR A 921 36.40 24.77 -1.43
C THR A 921 35.11 23.96 -1.56
N LEU A 922 34.37 23.77 -0.47
CA LEU A 922 33.10 23.04 -0.48
C LEU A 922 32.02 23.76 -1.29
N LYS A 923 31.97 25.09 -1.25
CA LYS A 923 31.08 25.89 -2.11
C LYS A 923 31.39 25.69 -3.59
N HIS A 924 32.66 25.80 -3.97
CA HIS A 924 33.08 25.61 -5.36
C HIS A 924 32.79 24.18 -5.85
N ALA A 925 33.02 23.17 -5.01
CA ALA A 925 32.67 21.78 -5.34
C ALA A 925 31.16 21.56 -5.53
N LYS A 926 30.32 22.30 -4.78
CA LYS A 926 28.86 22.27 -4.91
C LYS A 926 28.39 22.89 -6.22
N ASP A 927 28.93 24.06 -6.59
CA ASP A 927 28.56 24.76 -7.82
C ASP A 927 28.93 23.95 -9.07
N ALA A 928 29.98 23.12 -9.00
CA ALA A 928 30.42 22.27 -10.11
C ALA A 928 29.69 20.91 -10.24
N ILE A 929 29.18 20.33 -9.14
CA ILE A 929 28.69 18.93 -9.13
C ILE A 929 27.25 18.79 -8.59
N GLY A 930 26.60 19.86 -8.11
CA GLY A 930 25.22 19.79 -7.58
C GLY A 930 25.06 18.80 -6.41
N LYS A 931 26.14 18.51 -5.67
CA LYS A 931 26.14 17.54 -4.57
C LYS A 931 25.77 18.18 -3.23
N ASN A 932 24.91 17.50 -2.48
CA ASN A 932 24.51 17.81 -1.09
C ASN A 932 25.62 17.53 -0.06
N LEU A 933 26.79 18.15 -0.20
CA LEU A 933 27.89 18.04 0.77
C LEU A 933 27.85 19.12 1.87
N VAL A 934 26.96 20.12 1.74
CA VAL A 934 26.91 21.26 2.68
C VAL A 934 25.53 21.36 3.34
N PRO A 935 25.45 21.30 4.68
CA PRO A 935 24.23 21.54 5.44
C PRO A 935 23.54 22.86 5.09
N ALA A 936 22.22 22.82 4.92
CA ALA A 936 21.39 24.02 5.02
C ALA A 936 21.30 24.44 6.49
N ASP A 937 21.55 25.71 6.80
CA ASP A 937 21.36 26.31 8.13
C ASP A 937 22.00 25.56 9.32
N GLY A 938 23.17 24.92 9.11
CA GLY A 938 23.88 24.22 10.18
C GLY A 938 23.32 22.85 10.56
N ASP A 939 22.48 22.24 9.71
CA ASP A 939 22.03 20.85 9.88
C ASP A 939 23.15 19.83 9.58
N LEU A 940 24.05 19.62 10.55
CA LEU A 940 25.17 18.68 10.42
C LEU A 940 24.74 17.21 10.38
N SER A 941 23.43 16.90 10.47
CA SER A 941 22.91 15.52 10.50
C SER A 941 23.22 14.71 9.25
N THR A 942 23.62 15.38 8.16
CA THR A 942 24.00 14.75 6.89
C THR A 942 25.52 14.59 6.71
N LEU A 943 26.35 15.13 7.61
CA LEU A 943 27.80 15.05 7.49
C LEU A 943 28.33 13.80 8.19
N SER A 944 29.19 13.06 7.52
CA SER A 944 29.91 11.96 8.14
C SER A 944 31.08 12.46 8.98
N ARG A 945 31.65 11.57 9.80
CA ARG A 945 32.89 11.81 10.54
C ARG A 945 34.00 12.23 9.59
N THR A 946 34.11 11.58 8.43
CA THR A 946 35.14 11.92 7.43
C THR A 946 34.97 13.33 6.88
N ASP A 947 33.73 13.77 6.66
CA ASP A 947 33.45 15.12 6.17
C ASP A 947 33.88 16.16 7.20
N ILE A 948 33.60 15.93 8.48
CA ILE A 948 34.04 16.82 9.57
C ILE A 948 35.56 16.83 9.68
N PHE A 949 36.23 15.69 9.55
CA PHE A 949 37.70 15.65 9.55
C PHE A 949 38.31 16.42 8.39
N SER A 950 37.71 16.35 7.20
CA SER A 950 38.19 17.08 6.02
C SER A 950 38.18 18.60 6.21
N LEU A 951 37.23 19.12 7.00
CA LEU A 951 37.16 20.53 7.41
C LEU A 951 38.29 20.94 8.35
N LEU A 952 38.88 19.97 9.06
CA LEU A 952 39.89 20.16 10.08
C LEU A 952 41.27 19.69 9.65
N THR A 953 41.48 19.23 8.41
CA THR A 953 42.79 18.83 7.92
C THR A 953 43.45 19.97 7.16
N GLN A 954 44.71 20.29 7.51
CA GLN A 954 45.53 21.22 6.75
C GLN A 954 45.66 20.71 5.31
N THR A 955 45.45 21.59 4.34
CA THR A 955 45.79 21.28 2.96
C THR A 955 47.30 21.05 2.91
N PRO A 956 47.81 19.95 2.31
CA PRO A 956 49.24 19.84 2.08
C PRO A 956 49.71 21.09 1.33
N ALA A 957 50.76 21.74 1.82
CA ALA A 957 51.49 22.72 1.04
C ALA A 957 52.21 21.94 -0.07
N ASP A 958 51.54 21.81 -1.21
CA ASP A 958 52.07 21.59 -2.57
C ASP A 958 50.98 20.94 -3.44
N LEU A 959 50.30 21.77 -4.23
CA LEU A 959 49.64 21.42 -5.50
C LEU A 959 49.71 22.63 -6.43
#